data_AF-A0A9N9DL14-F1
#
_entry.id   AF-A0A9N9DL14-F1
#
_cell.length_a   1.000
_cell.length_b   1.000
_cell.length_c   1.000
_cell.angle_alpha   90.00
_cell.angle_beta   90.00
_cell.angle_gamma   90.00
#
_symmetry.space_group_name_H-M   'P 1'
#
loop_
_entity.id
_entity.type
_entity.pdbx_description
1 polymer ?
#
loop_
_entity_poly.entity_id
_entity_poly.type
_entity_poly.pdbx_seq_one_letter_code
_entity_poly.pdbx_strand_id
1 'polypeptide(L)'
;MANSPHGGVLKDLHIRDAHKHDELLLESETLPSIVLTDRQLCDLELIMNGGFSPLEGFMNQSDYQRVLNELRLTNGCLFSMPITLDVSEFDIKALDLAPNKRVLLRDPRDDSRLAILTVQDIYRPNKIEEATKVFGDNDLAHPSVKYLHNHVKEYYVGGSVEAIKAPIHYDYIAHRYTPTELRAHFKKLNWTRVVAFQTRNPMHRAHRELTVRAARIRQANVLLHPVVGLTKPGDIDHYTRVRVYQALMPKYPNGMATLGLLPLAMRMGGPREALWHAIIRKNFGASHFIIGRDHAGPGKNSKGVDFYGPYDAQALVGKYKDELQIEVVPFQMMTYIPESDEYMPIDEIPKGTQTLNISGTELRRRLRGGLHIPEWFSYPEVVKVLRDTHPPKSKQGFTLFLTGYYNSGKDLIAKALQVILNEQGGRTVSLLLGEIVRSELSSELGFTKKARDQNIARIGFVSAELTKAGAAVIAAPIAPYADARAHVKQAIEQYGGFYLIHVNSPLEFCISTDRKGVYKKAQAGEIKGFTGIDDPYEAPTDADIVVDPSKQSISEICHQIILLLEKFKKVLTKAVLTKAARNRVSKNYYSIIQSSSKQLRKTMQTLAYFLDEQEKLQKIMNQMLTVLNNTPQGSLKEELEHLRYRVELERVMSLEAKFTRKQLAKVAIDLPRMSKSKRIFGNENYTMIFTINIADDSLEMRYMYKENVKTASQFSDVTMLSQDSTISTVLSQHSSLLKRSPIVLEDEEFLFFMYSYITTKQQINMEWAIVYSIFNQFNLLSKHIESQNFEYEDAKNKEISKLIKNSMSTEGVERAETARLKRVFDLVDYVRKTIEKDQIDLETFLEKIRPLNFTFNYLKEVEPEEFRNLVNLVLEKIKN
;
A
#
# COMPACT_ATOMS: atom_id res chain seq x y z
N MET A 1 15.46 -13.89 -37.19
CA MET A 1 16.08 -13.53 -35.89
C MET A 1 16.26 -12.02 -35.86
N ALA A 2 16.06 -11.37 -34.72
CA ALA A 2 16.06 -9.91 -34.62
C ALA A 2 17.47 -9.27 -34.56
N ASN A 3 18.47 -9.94 -33.96
CA ASN A 3 19.86 -9.49 -33.94
C ASN A 3 20.82 -10.67 -33.69
N SER A 4 22.08 -10.62 -34.17
CA SER A 4 23.12 -11.60 -33.82
C SER A 4 23.66 -11.35 -32.40
N PRO A 5 24.15 -12.38 -31.68
CA PRO A 5 24.86 -12.19 -30.42
C PRO A 5 26.14 -11.34 -30.61
N HIS A 6 26.55 -10.62 -29.57
CA HIS A 6 27.82 -9.91 -29.57
C HIS A 6 28.99 -10.91 -29.58
N GLY A 7 29.99 -10.67 -30.45
CA GLY A 7 31.03 -11.66 -30.77
C GLY A 7 30.57 -12.81 -31.70
N GLY A 8 29.36 -12.75 -32.24
CA GLY A 8 28.85 -13.68 -33.26
C GLY A 8 28.25 -14.99 -32.71
N VAL A 9 28.67 -15.43 -31.53
CA VAL A 9 28.20 -16.67 -30.89
C VAL A 9 27.56 -16.35 -29.54
N LEU A 10 26.37 -16.91 -29.30
CA LEU A 10 25.74 -16.84 -27.97
C LEU A 10 26.43 -17.85 -27.06
N LYS A 11 27.07 -17.37 -26.00
CA LYS A 11 27.73 -18.19 -24.98
C LYS A 11 26.74 -18.73 -23.96
N ASP A 12 25.75 -19.49 -24.41
CA ASP A 12 24.84 -20.22 -23.52
C ASP A 12 25.55 -21.48 -23.01
N LEU A 13 26.14 -21.36 -21.82
CA LEU A 13 27.00 -22.39 -21.23
C LEU A 13 26.18 -23.58 -20.74
N HIS A 14 24.92 -23.36 -20.34
CA HIS A 14 24.01 -24.46 -20.00
C HIS A 14 23.76 -25.37 -21.21
N ILE A 15 23.57 -24.79 -22.40
CA ILE A 15 23.44 -25.58 -23.64
C ILE A 15 24.78 -26.22 -24.02
N ARG A 16 25.89 -25.47 -23.92
CA ARG A 16 27.24 -25.97 -24.23
C ARG A 16 27.60 -27.19 -23.38
N ASP A 17 27.32 -27.12 -22.09
CA ASP A 17 27.81 -28.09 -21.08
C ASP A 17 26.78 -29.16 -20.72
N ALA A 18 25.57 -29.12 -21.30
CA ALA A 18 24.50 -30.09 -21.04
C ALA A 18 24.95 -31.56 -21.17
N HIS A 19 25.83 -31.86 -22.13
CA HIS A 19 26.36 -33.20 -22.36
C HIS A 19 27.36 -33.70 -21.30
N LYS A 20 27.92 -32.79 -20.47
CA LYS A 20 28.86 -33.11 -19.37
C LYS A 20 28.26 -32.85 -17.99
N HIS A 21 26.97 -32.56 -17.90
CA HIS A 21 26.31 -32.15 -16.65
C HIS A 21 26.60 -33.13 -15.50
N ASP A 22 26.43 -34.44 -15.73
CA ASP A 22 26.60 -35.45 -14.68
C ASP A 22 28.07 -35.62 -14.27
N GLU A 23 29.01 -35.46 -15.21
CA GLU A 23 30.45 -35.45 -14.94
C GLU A 23 30.84 -34.26 -14.08
N LEU A 24 30.38 -33.06 -14.42
CA LEU A 24 30.63 -31.84 -13.65
C LEU A 24 29.98 -31.90 -12.27
N LEU A 25 28.77 -32.49 -12.17
CA LEU A 25 28.08 -32.66 -10.90
C LEU A 25 28.83 -33.62 -9.98
N LEU A 26 29.35 -34.73 -10.50
CA LEU A 26 30.16 -35.67 -9.73
C LEU A 26 31.49 -35.04 -9.31
N GLU A 27 32.18 -34.36 -10.23
CA GLU A 27 33.44 -33.66 -9.95
C GLU A 27 33.27 -32.65 -8.81
N SER A 28 32.18 -31.88 -8.84
CA SER A 28 31.86 -30.84 -7.87
C SER A 28 31.73 -31.32 -6.42
N GLU A 29 31.60 -32.63 -6.17
CA GLU A 29 31.55 -33.20 -4.81
C GLU A 29 32.88 -33.08 -4.07
N THR A 30 33.99 -33.04 -4.80
CA THR A 30 35.35 -33.10 -4.23
C THR A 30 36.10 -31.78 -4.33
N LEU A 31 35.63 -30.85 -5.18
CA LEU A 31 36.32 -29.58 -5.41
C LEU A 31 36.22 -28.63 -4.22
N PRO A 32 37.29 -27.85 -3.93
CA PRO A 32 37.17 -26.70 -3.05
C PRO A 32 36.16 -25.71 -3.64
N SER A 33 35.38 -25.05 -2.78
CA SER A 33 34.29 -24.20 -3.23
C SER A 33 34.39 -22.77 -2.73
N ILE A 34 34.03 -21.83 -3.60
CA ILE A 34 33.84 -20.41 -3.30
C ILE A 34 32.33 -20.16 -3.24
N VAL A 35 31.87 -19.65 -2.09
CA VAL A 35 30.50 -19.14 -1.96
C VAL A 35 30.45 -17.73 -2.52
N LEU A 36 29.59 -17.51 -3.50
CA LEU A 36 29.51 -16.24 -4.22
C LEU A 36 28.85 -15.15 -3.38
N THR A 37 29.16 -13.89 -3.68
CA THR A 37 28.35 -12.74 -3.26
C THR A 37 27.13 -12.55 -4.16
N ASP A 38 26.11 -11.81 -3.72
CA ASP A 38 24.94 -11.48 -4.54
C ASP A 38 25.28 -10.84 -5.89
N ARG A 39 26.34 -10.01 -5.92
CA ARG A 39 26.83 -9.38 -7.16
C ARG A 39 27.43 -10.41 -8.10
N GLN A 40 28.32 -11.26 -7.58
CA GLN A 40 28.97 -12.32 -8.35
C GLN A 40 27.96 -13.36 -8.84
N LEU A 41 26.90 -13.63 -8.07
CA LEU A 41 25.80 -14.51 -8.47
C LEU A 41 25.04 -13.94 -9.69
N CYS A 42 24.69 -12.65 -9.67
CA CYS A 42 24.07 -11.98 -10.82
C CYS A 42 24.97 -12.02 -12.06
N ASP A 43 26.28 -11.82 -11.86
CA ASP A 43 27.25 -11.85 -12.95
C ASP A 43 27.40 -13.26 -13.52
N LEU A 44 27.53 -14.28 -12.66
CA LEU A 44 27.64 -15.67 -13.06
C LEU A 44 26.39 -16.12 -13.84
N GLU A 45 25.19 -15.72 -13.40
CA GLU A 45 23.95 -16.02 -14.12
C GLU A 45 23.98 -15.51 -15.58
N LEU A 46 24.45 -14.28 -15.78
CA LEU A 46 24.55 -13.66 -17.11
C LEU A 46 25.75 -14.14 -17.93
N ILE A 47 26.80 -14.67 -17.28
CA ILE A 47 27.87 -15.42 -17.97
C ILE A 47 27.30 -16.74 -18.47
N MET A 48 26.68 -17.54 -17.60
CA MET A 48 26.24 -18.90 -17.92
C MET A 48 25.11 -18.94 -18.94
N ASN A 49 24.18 -17.96 -18.92
CA ASN A 49 23.08 -17.92 -19.89
C ASN A 49 23.43 -17.18 -21.20
N GLY A 50 24.65 -16.67 -21.35
CA GLY A 50 25.11 -15.95 -22.53
C GLY A 50 24.69 -14.48 -22.60
N GLY A 51 24.10 -13.91 -21.55
CA GLY A 51 23.79 -12.49 -21.43
C GLY A 51 25.02 -11.58 -21.61
N PHE A 52 26.21 -12.06 -21.23
CA PHE A 52 27.49 -11.38 -21.40
C PHE A 52 28.34 -11.84 -22.58
N SER A 53 27.78 -12.59 -23.54
CA SER A 53 28.51 -12.98 -24.76
C SER A 53 29.29 -11.79 -25.35
N PRO A 54 30.57 -11.98 -25.72
CA PRO A 54 31.30 -13.26 -25.85
C PRO A 54 31.96 -13.77 -24.58
N LEU A 55 31.78 -13.11 -23.43
CA LEU A 55 32.39 -13.54 -22.17
C LEU A 55 31.82 -14.92 -21.74
N GLU A 56 32.70 -15.85 -21.35
CA GLU A 56 32.36 -17.21 -20.92
C GLU A 56 33.02 -17.61 -19.59
N GLY A 57 33.37 -16.60 -18.79
CA GLY A 57 34.00 -16.75 -17.50
C GLY A 57 34.25 -15.41 -16.83
N PHE A 58 34.85 -15.42 -15.63
CA PHE A 58 35.29 -14.17 -14.99
C PHE A 58 36.61 -13.69 -15.62
N MET A 59 36.75 -12.37 -15.80
CA MET A 59 37.86 -11.78 -16.55
C MET A 59 39.21 -12.07 -15.89
N ASN A 60 40.11 -12.67 -16.66
CA ASN A 60 41.53 -12.71 -16.35
C ASN A 60 42.15 -11.30 -16.44
N GLN A 61 43.40 -11.17 -15.98
CA GLN A 61 44.08 -9.88 -15.90
C GLN A 61 44.17 -9.19 -17.26
N SER A 62 44.38 -9.96 -18.33
CA SER A 62 44.55 -9.42 -19.68
C SER A 62 43.26 -8.83 -20.23
N ASP A 63 42.12 -9.52 -20.09
CA ASP A 63 40.81 -9.00 -20.46
C ASP A 63 40.43 -7.80 -19.58
N TYR A 64 40.62 -7.92 -18.26
CA TYR A 64 40.35 -6.85 -17.31
C TYR A 64 41.10 -5.56 -17.67
N GLN A 65 42.42 -5.64 -17.86
CA GLN A 65 43.24 -4.46 -18.14
C GLN A 65 42.85 -3.81 -19.47
N ARG A 66 42.49 -4.61 -20.47
CA ARG A 66 42.05 -4.08 -21.76
C ARG A 66 40.64 -3.48 -21.69
N VAL A 67 39.74 -4.03 -20.89
CA VAL A 67 38.43 -3.42 -20.61
C VAL A 67 38.58 -2.08 -19.88
N LEU A 68 39.51 -1.98 -18.92
CA LEU A 68 39.81 -0.72 -18.25
C LEU A 68 40.28 0.37 -19.21
N ASN A 69 41.21 0.03 -20.12
CA ASN A 69 41.92 1.02 -20.94
C ASN A 69 41.27 1.29 -22.30
N GLU A 70 40.69 0.27 -22.92
CA GLU A 70 40.28 0.29 -24.33
C GLU A 70 38.78 0.01 -24.52
N LEU A 71 38.06 -0.36 -23.46
CA LEU A 71 36.69 -0.87 -23.53
C LEU A 71 36.60 -2.15 -24.37
N ARG A 72 37.62 -3.00 -24.35
CA ARG A 72 37.69 -4.21 -25.18
C ARG A 72 38.20 -5.42 -24.41
N LEU A 73 37.73 -6.59 -24.79
CA LEU A 73 38.34 -7.87 -24.44
C LEU A 73 39.59 -8.12 -25.31
N THR A 74 40.43 -9.08 -24.90
CA THR A 74 41.64 -9.50 -25.64
C THR A 74 41.35 -10.02 -27.04
N ASN A 75 40.17 -10.61 -27.27
CA ASN A 75 39.70 -11.02 -28.60
C ASN A 75 39.27 -9.84 -29.50
N GLY A 76 39.37 -8.59 -29.00
CA GLY A 76 39.05 -7.37 -29.74
C GLY A 76 37.59 -6.90 -29.61
N CYS A 77 36.68 -7.74 -29.10
CA CYS A 77 35.28 -7.39 -28.94
C CYS A 77 35.10 -6.27 -27.90
N LEU A 78 34.20 -5.34 -28.20
CA LEU A 78 33.83 -4.25 -27.29
C LEU A 78 33.20 -4.79 -25.99
N PHE A 79 33.73 -4.39 -24.85
CA PHE A 79 33.16 -4.68 -23.54
C PHE A 79 33.63 -3.63 -22.53
N SER A 80 32.70 -2.93 -21.89
CA SER A 80 33.01 -1.69 -21.15
C SER A 80 33.04 -1.84 -19.64
N MET A 81 32.58 -2.97 -19.09
CA MET A 81 32.43 -3.18 -17.64
C MET A 81 33.31 -4.33 -17.18
N PRO A 82 34.15 -4.19 -16.13
CA PRO A 82 34.89 -5.32 -15.57
C PRO A 82 33.93 -6.29 -14.86
N ILE A 83 34.06 -7.58 -15.17
CA ILE A 83 33.29 -8.68 -14.55
C ILE A 83 34.28 -9.68 -13.97
N THR A 84 34.49 -9.60 -12.66
CA THR A 84 35.57 -10.28 -11.96
C THR A 84 35.05 -11.05 -10.75
N LEU A 85 35.75 -12.13 -10.39
CA LEU A 85 35.49 -12.88 -9.16
C LEU A 85 36.53 -12.44 -8.12
N ASP A 86 36.08 -11.73 -7.09
CA ASP A 86 36.97 -11.26 -6.02
C ASP A 86 37.04 -12.22 -4.84
N VAL A 87 38.26 -12.44 -4.34
CA VAL A 87 38.58 -13.33 -3.21
C VAL A 87 39.61 -12.68 -2.29
N SER A 88 39.62 -13.09 -1.03
CA SER A 88 40.62 -12.61 -0.07
C SER A 88 41.93 -13.38 -0.15
N GLU A 89 42.99 -12.81 0.42
CA GLU A 89 44.26 -13.54 0.58
C GLU A 89 44.10 -14.82 1.41
N PHE A 90 43.17 -14.81 2.37
CA PHE A 90 42.83 -15.99 3.15
C PHE A 90 42.21 -17.08 2.26
N ASP A 91 41.25 -16.72 1.40
CA ASP A 91 40.59 -17.68 0.51
C ASP A 91 41.58 -18.32 -0.47
N ILE A 92 42.52 -17.53 -1.00
CA ILE A 92 43.60 -18.05 -1.89
C ILE A 92 44.40 -19.14 -1.18
N LYS A 93 44.82 -18.90 0.06
CA LYS A 93 45.63 -19.86 0.84
C LYS A 93 44.79 -21.06 1.29
N ALA A 94 43.58 -20.82 1.78
CA ALA A 94 42.70 -21.85 2.33
C ALA A 94 42.20 -22.82 1.26
N LEU A 95 41.95 -22.34 0.04
CA LEU A 95 41.45 -23.14 -1.07
C LEU A 95 42.56 -23.61 -2.03
N ASP A 96 43.83 -23.26 -1.74
CA ASP A 96 44.98 -23.58 -2.59
C ASP A 96 44.74 -23.15 -4.05
N LEU A 97 44.35 -21.88 -4.21
CA LEU A 97 44.04 -21.32 -5.53
C LEU A 97 45.33 -21.11 -6.32
N ALA A 98 45.40 -21.68 -7.53
CA ALA A 98 46.51 -21.54 -8.45
C ALA A 98 46.03 -21.67 -9.91
N PRO A 99 46.79 -21.21 -10.91
CA PRO A 99 46.48 -21.47 -12.33
C PRO A 99 46.22 -22.94 -12.61
N ASN A 100 45.23 -23.22 -13.46
CA ASN A 100 44.67 -24.54 -13.79
C ASN A 100 43.92 -25.25 -12.65
N LYS A 101 43.86 -24.69 -11.43
CA LYS A 101 43.02 -25.22 -10.36
C LYS A 101 41.55 -25.09 -10.75
N ARG A 102 40.76 -26.13 -10.48
CA ARG A 102 39.30 -26.11 -10.64
C ARG A 102 38.64 -25.87 -9.29
N VAL A 103 37.68 -24.95 -9.26
CA VAL A 103 36.95 -24.57 -8.04
C VAL A 103 35.46 -24.53 -8.31
N LEU A 104 34.68 -24.99 -7.35
CA LEU A 104 33.22 -24.94 -7.41
C LEU A 104 32.72 -23.55 -6.99
N LEU A 105 31.80 -22.98 -7.76
CA LEU A 105 31.08 -21.76 -7.41
C LEU A 105 29.69 -22.13 -6.84
N ARG A 106 29.41 -21.65 -5.62
CA ARG A 106 28.18 -21.98 -4.89
C ARG A 106 27.26 -20.78 -4.72
N ASP A 107 25.96 -21.06 -4.75
CA ASP A 107 24.92 -20.09 -4.44
C ASP A 107 24.89 -19.79 -2.93
N PRO A 108 25.00 -18.52 -2.49
CA PRO A 108 24.94 -18.18 -1.07
C PRO A 108 23.56 -18.40 -0.42
N ARG A 109 22.50 -18.63 -1.22
CA ARG A 109 21.11 -18.67 -0.73
C ARG A 109 20.67 -20.08 -0.34
N ASP A 110 21.13 -21.09 -1.08
CA ASP A 110 20.70 -22.49 -0.93
C ASP A 110 21.85 -23.50 -1.01
N ASP A 111 23.10 -23.04 -1.07
CA ASP A 111 24.32 -23.84 -1.24
C ASP A 111 24.39 -24.65 -2.56
N SER A 112 23.51 -24.35 -3.53
CA SER A 112 23.49 -25.02 -4.83
C SER A 112 24.84 -24.92 -5.54
N ARG A 113 25.25 -26.02 -6.18
CA ARG A 113 26.44 -26.12 -7.03
C ARG A 113 26.13 -25.53 -8.40
N LEU A 114 26.62 -24.32 -8.67
CA LEU A 114 26.23 -23.58 -9.87
C LEU A 114 27.14 -23.86 -11.05
N ALA A 115 28.45 -23.80 -10.84
CA ALA A 115 29.43 -23.89 -11.91
C ALA A 115 30.82 -24.28 -11.41
N ILE A 116 31.66 -24.80 -12.29
CA ILE A 116 33.09 -25.01 -12.02
C ILE A 116 33.87 -23.94 -12.77
N LEU A 117 34.75 -23.23 -12.06
CA LEU A 117 35.70 -22.28 -12.64
C LEU A 117 37.07 -22.94 -12.73
N THR A 118 37.68 -22.91 -13.92
CA THR A 118 39.09 -23.25 -14.10
C THR A 118 39.93 -21.97 -14.06
N VAL A 119 40.74 -21.82 -13.01
CA VAL A 119 41.54 -20.62 -12.74
C VAL A 119 42.58 -20.44 -13.85
N GLN A 120 42.66 -19.25 -14.42
CA GLN A 120 43.68 -18.85 -15.38
C GLN A 120 44.76 -18.03 -14.70
N ASP A 121 44.36 -17.03 -13.92
CA ASP A 121 45.25 -16.18 -13.15
C ASP A 121 44.60 -15.68 -11.85
N ILE A 122 45.46 -15.22 -10.95
CA ILE A 122 45.07 -14.58 -9.69
C ILE A 122 45.91 -13.32 -9.60
N TYR A 123 45.26 -12.15 -9.56
CA TYR A 123 45.94 -10.87 -9.65
C TYR A 123 45.34 -9.85 -8.68
N ARG A 124 46.18 -8.91 -8.25
CA ARG A 124 45.76 -7.82 -7.35
C ARG A 124 45.46 -6.58 -8.19
N PRO A 125 44.19 -6.17 -8.34
CA PRO A 125 43.82 -4.98 -9.10
C PRO A 125 44.21 -3.69 -8.38
N ASN A 126 44.46 -2.62 -9.16
CA ASN A 126 44.52 -1.27 -8.61
C ASN A 126 43.10 -0.68 -8.55
N LYS A 127 42.47 -0.77 -7.37
CA LYS A 127 41.09 -0.31 -7.15
C LYS A 127 40.89 1.19 -7.41
N ILE A 128 41.90 2.03 -7.20
CA ILE A 128 41.82 3.47 -7.46
C ILE A 128 41.79 3.73 -8.97
N GLU A 129 42.63 3.02 -9.71
CA GLU A 129 42.65 3.08 -11.17
C GLU A 129 41.34 2.57 -11.77
N GLU A 130 40.82 1.43 -11.28
CA GLU A 130 39.51 0.92 -11.68
C GLU A 130 38.40 1.93 -11.40
N ALA A 131 38.37 2.50 -10.19
CA ALA A 131 37.37 3.50 -9.83
C ALA A 131 37.39 4.71 -10.78
N THR A 132 38.58 5.23 -11.05
CA THR A 132 38.78 6.40 -11.90
C THR A 132 38.42 6.10 -13.36
N LYS A 133 38.93 4.99 -13.92
CA LYS A 133 38.74 4.67 -15.34
C LYS A 133 37.32 4.18 -15.64
N VAL A 134 36.71 3.43 -14.74
CA VAL A 134 35.38 2.83 -14.96
C VAL A 134 34.25 3.74 -14.50
N PHE A 135 34.39 4.36 -13.32
CA PHE A 135 33.32 5.15 -12.70
C PHE A 135 33.56 6.66 -12.80
N GLY A 136 34.70 7.10 -13.34
CA GLY A 136 35.02 8.50 -13.63
C GLY A 136 35.81 9.21 -12.53
N ASP A 137 35.66 8.81 -11.27
CA ASP A 137 36.40 9.34 -10.12
C ASP A 137 36.46 8.29 -8.99
N ASN A 138 37.41 8.44 -8.07
CA ASN A 138 37.54 7.62 -6.86
C ASN A 138 36.74 8.19 -5.67
N ASP A 139 35.56 8.76 -5.93
CA ASP A 139 34.67 9.33 -4.92
C ASP A 139 33.75 8.26 -4.30
N LEU A 140 33.82 8.06 -2.99
CA LEU A 140 32.99 7.13 -2.22
C LEU A 140 31.48 7.48 -2.22
N ALA A 141 31.09 8.67 -2.68
CA ALA A 141 29.69 8.99 -2.96
C ALA A 141 29.13 8.17 -4.14
N HIS A 142 29.99 7.68 -5.05
CA HIS A 142 29.59 6.78 -6.13
C HIS A 142 29.30 5.38 -5.56
N PRO A 143 28.10 4.80 -5.74
CA PRO A 143 27.72 3.54 -5.13
C PRO A 143 28.69 2.38 -5.42
N SER A 144 29.18 2.26 -6.66
CA SER A 144 30.13 1.20 -7.01
C SER A 144 31.56 1.46 -6.58
N VAL A 145 31.98 2.72 -6.41
CA VAL A 145 33.31 3.02 -5.83
C VAL A 145 33.29 2.67 -4.36
N LYS A 146 32.22 3.04 -3.65
CA LYS A 146 31.99 2.59 -2.27
C LYS A 146 31.98 1.06 -2.17
N TYR A 147 31.31 0.37 -3.09
CA TYR A 147 31.31 -1.09 -3.11
C TYR A 147 32.70 -1.68 -3.36
N LEU A 148 33.45 -1.12 -4.31
CA LEU A 148 34.81 -1.55 -4.66
C LEU A 148 35.79 -1.46 -3.48
N HIS A 149 35.67 -0.41 -2.66
CA HIS A 149 36.54 -0.23 -1.49
C HIS A 149 36.07 -1.01 -0.26
N ASN A 150 34.76 -1.09 -0.03
CA ASN A 150 34.23 -1.60 1.24
C ASN A 150 33.85 -3.09 1.21
N HIS A 151 33.58 -3.65 0.03
CA HIS A 151 33.03 -5.00 -0.09
C HIS A 151 33.89 -5.93 -0.96
N VAL A 152 34.40 -5.42 -2.09
CA VAL A 152 35.27 -6.20 -2.98
C VAL A 152 36.56 -6.58 -2.25
N LYS A 153 37.00 -7.82 -2.38
CA LYS A 153 38.23 -8.35 -1.74
C LYS A 153 39.50 -7.88 -2.44
N GLU A 154 40.66 -8.34 -1.96
CA GLU A 154 41.97 -7.84 -2.41
C GLU A 154 42.39 -8.35 -3.78
N TYR A 155 41.98 -9.56 -4.17
CA TYR A 155 42.43 -10.23 -5.39
C TYR A 155 41.26 -10.55 -6.31
N TYR A 156 41.52 -10.56 -7.62
CA TYR A 156 40.63 -11.10 -8.64
C TYR A 156 41.15 -12.44 -9.15
N VAL A 157 40.22 -13.35 -9.42
CA VAL A 157 40.47 -14.67 -10.01
C VAL A 157 39.84 -14.69 -11.40
N GLY A 158 40.68 -14.76 -12.42
CA GLY A 158 40.25 -14.97 -13.80
C GLY A 158 40.08 -16.44 -14.11
N GLY A 159 39.10 -16.80 -14.93
CA GLY A 159 38.92 -18.19 -15.31
C GLY A 159 37.70 -18.47 -16.17
N SER A 160 37.79 -19.53 -16.98
CA SER A 160 36.68 -20.04 -17.77
C SER A 160 35.70 -20.81 -16.88
N VAL A 161 34.40 -20.67 -17.18
CA VAL A 161 33.31 -21.27 -16.39
C VAL A 161 32.69 -22.42 -17.18
N GLU A 162 32.39 -23.52 -16.49
CA GLU A 162 31.56 -24.64 -16.95
C GLU A 162 30.30 -24.71 -16.10
N ALA A 163 29.13 -24.69 -16.73
CA ALA A 163 27.85 -24.55 -16.06
C ALA A 163 27.30 -25.92 -15.60
N ILE A 164 26.90 -26.00 -14.33
CA ILE A 164 26.18 -27.16 -13.77
C ILE A 164 24.69 -26.82 -13.71
N LYS A 165 24.35 -25.74 -12.99
CA LYS A 165 22.98 -25.41 -12.63
C LYS A 165 22.75 -23.91 -12.64
N ALA A 166 21.62 -23.48 -13.18
CA ALA A 166 21.21 -22.07 -13.13
C ALA A 166 20.82 -21.69 -11.68
N PRO A 167 21.08 -20.45 -11.24
CA PRO A 167 20.58 -19.95 -9.96
C PRO A 167 19.06 -20.10 -9.87
N ILE A 168 18.57 -20.63 -8.75
CA ILE A 168 17.13 -20.79 -8.53
C ILE A 168 16.53 -19.43 -8.18
N HIS A 169 15.41 -19.09 -8.83
CA HIS A 169 14.57 -17.96 -8.47
C HIS A 169 13.15 -18.44 -8.23
N TYR A 170 12.55 -18.02 -7.13
CA TYR A 170 11.16 -18.38 -6.77
C TYR A 170 10.16 -17.29 -7.16
N ASP A 171 10.64 -16.08 -7.46
CA ASP A 171 9.83 -14.93 -7.79
C ASP A 171 9.73 -14.73 -9.31
N TYR A 172 8.51 -14.52 -9.79
CA TYR A 172 8.23 -14.10 -11.17
C TYR A 172 8.89 -14.97 -12.27
N ILE A 173 8.98 -16.28 -12.05
CA ILE A 173 9.65 -17.24 -12.96
C ILE A 173 9.17 -17.06 -14.40
N ALA A 174 7.86 -16.88 -14.62
CA ALA A 174 7.26 -16.68 -15.95
C ALA A 174 7.73 -15.40 -16.69
N HIS A 175 8.40 -14.48 -16.00
CA HIS A 175 8.96 -13.26 -16.58
C HIS A 175 10.50 -13.25 -16.59
N ARG A 176 11.17 -14.24 -16.00
CA ARG A 176 12.62 -14.38 -16.07
C ARG A 176 12.94 -15.20 -17.33
N TYR A 177 13.61 -14.57 -18.28
CA TYR A 177 13.98 -15.22 -19.53
C TYR A 177 15.50 -15.26 -19.65
N THR A 178 16.03 -16.36 -20.16
CA THR A 178 17.39 -16.40 -20.72
C THR A 178 17.42 -15.72 -22.10
N PRO A 179 18.59 -15.33 -22.62
CA PRO A 179 18.74 -14.89 -24.00
C PRO A 179 18.16 -15.86 -25.02
N THR A 180 18.36 -17.16 -24.83
CA THR A 180 17.84 -18.22 -25.71
C THR A 180 16.30 -18.24 -25.71
N GLU A 181 15.68 -18.23 -24.53
CA GLU A 181 14.22 -18.23 -24.40
C GLU A 181 13.59 -16.97 -24.98
N LEU A 182 14.18 -15.80 -24.73
CA LEU A 182 13.61 -14.54 -25.23
C LEU A 182 13.73 -14.43 -26.75
N ARG A 183 14.83 -14.92 -27.34
CA ARG A 183 14.98 -15.05 -28.79
C ARG A 183 13.95 -16.00 -29.40
N ALA A 184 13.68 -17.13 -28.74
CA ALA A 184 12.64 -18.07 -29.16
C ALA A 184 11.24 -17.45 -29.05
N HIS A 185 10.97 -16.69 -27.98
CA HIS A 185 9.72 -15.95 -27.79
C HIS A 185 9.49 -14.92 -28.90
N PHE A 186 10.50 -14.12 -29.24
CA PHE A 186 10.40 -13.18 -30.36
C PHE A 186 10.15 -13.89 -31.69
N LYS A 187 10.81 -15.03 -31.93
CA LYS A 187 10.56 -15.84 -33.13
C LYS A 187 9.12 -16.36 -33.17
N LYS A 188 8.59 -16.85 -32.04
CA LYS A 188 7.21 -17.35 -31.93
C LYS A 188 6.18 -16.27 -32.25
N LEU A 189 6.43 -15.03 -31.84
CA LEU A 189 5.55 -13.89 -32.10
C LEU A 189 5.81 -13.22 -33.46
N ASN A 190 6.72 -13.74 -34.28
CA ASN A 190 7.20 -13.13 -35.53
C ASN A 190 7.76 -11.71 -35.34
N TRP A 191 8.34 -11.43 -34.17
CA TRP A 191 9.00 -10.16 -33.90
C TRP A 191 10.39 -10.13 -34.51
N THR A 192 10.59 -9.24 -35.49
CA THR A 192 11.89 -9.01 -36.15
C THR A 192 12.58 -7.76 -35.63
N ARG A 193 11.81 -6.73 -35.26
CA ARG A 193 12.29 -5.47 -34.70
C ARG A 193 11.75 -5.34 -33.28
N VAL A 194 12.67 -5.27 -32.33
CA VAL A 194 12.40 -5.14 -30.89
C VAL A 194 13.24 -4.01 -30.31
N VAL A 195 12.57 -3.05 -29.66
CA VAL A 195 13.19 -1.97 -28.89
C VAL A 195 13.17 -2.31 -27.41
N ALA A 196 14.35 -2.41 -26.81
CA ALA A 196 14.50 -2.71 -25.40
C ALA A 196 14.54 -1.44 -24.55
N PHE A 197 13.83 -1.47 -23.42
CA PHE A 197 13.80 -0.41 -22.42
C PHE A 197 14.42 -0.89 -21.10
N GLN A 198 15.55 -0.27 -20.72
CA GLN A 198 16.19 -0.44 -19.42
C GLN A 198 15.46 0.39 -18.37
N THR A 199 15.18 -0.20 -17.20
CA THR A 199 14.80 0.57 -16.02
C THR A 199 15.12 -0.16 -14.72
N ARG A 200 15.43 0.62 -13.69
CA ARG A 200 15.50 0.22 -12.27
C ARG A 200 14.47 0.95 -11.41
N ASN A 201 13.64 1.81 -12.02
CA ASN A 201 12.62 2.63 -11.36
C ASN A 201 11.22 2.17 -11.76
N PRO A 202 10.20 2.44 -10.92
CA PRO A 202 8.80 2.36 -11.35
C PRO A 202 8.58 3.13 -12.66
N MET A 203 7.81 2.53 -13.56
CA MET A 203 7.39 3.20 -14.78
C MET A 203 6.09 3.98 -14.55
N HIS A 204 5.96 5.08 -15.28
CA HIS A 204 4.90 6.09 -15.18
C HIS A 204 4.43 6.42 -16.60
N ARG A 205 3.45 7.32 -16.77
CA ARG A 205 2.91 7.64 -18.10
C ARG A 205 3.98 8.10 -19.08
N ALA A 206 4.86 9.01 -18.66
CA ALA A 206 5.97 9.47 -19.50
C ALA A 206 6.84 8.32 -20.03
N HIS A 207 7.10 7.29 -19.22
CA HIS A 207 7.88 6.11 -19.64
C HIS A 207 7.10 5.22 -20.64
N ARG A 208 5.78 5.08 -20.44
CA ARG A 208 4.91 4.37 -21.39
C ARG A 208 4.85 5.11 -22.73
N GLU A 209 4.63 6.42 -22.72
CA GLU A 209 4.60 7.21 -23.96
C GLU A 209 5.94 7.17 -24.69
N LEU A 210 7.05 7.26 -23.96
CA LEU A 210 8.39 7.16 -24.53
C LEU A 210 8.59 5.84 -25.27
N THR A 211 8.25 4.71 -24.64
CA THR A 211 8.46 3.38 -25.24
C THR A 211 7.50 3.11 -26.40
N VAL A 212 6.25 3.57 -26.32
CA VAL A 212 5.29 3.51 -27.44
C VAL A 212 5.75 4.37 -28.62
N ARG A 213 6.28 5.57 -28.36
CA ARG A 213 6.86 6.44 -29.38
C ARG A 213 8.07 5.79 -30.05
N ALA A 214 8.96 5.18 -29.27
CA ALA A 214 10.10 4.44 -29.78
C ALA A 214 9.68 3.32 -30.73
N ALA A 215 8.69 2.53 -30.31
CA ALA A 215 8.10 1.46 -31.10
C ALA A 215 7.51 1.97 -32.42
N ARG A 216 6.74 3.07 -32.39
CA ARG A 216 6.13 3.66 -33.60
C ARG A 216 7.17 4.22 -34.56
N ILE A 217 8.13 5.01 -34.09
CA ILE A 217 9.17 5.62 -34.94
C ILE A 217 10.02 4.53 -35.60
N ARG A 218 10.37 3.48 -34.85
CA ARG A 218 11.25 2.41 -35.34
C ARG A 218 10.50 1.22 -35.93
N GLN A 219 9.17 1.27 -36.00
CA GLN A 219 8.32 0.16 -36.45
C GLN A 219 8.73 -1.16 -35.77
N ALA A 220 8.78 -1.13 -34.44
CA ALA A 220 9.32 -2.20 -33.59
C ALA A 220 8.36 -2.53 -32.45
N ASN A 221 8.43 -3.76 -31.93
CA ASN A 221 7.77 -4.15 -30.70
C ASN A 221 8.61 -3.75 -29.48
N VAL A 222 7.99 -3.68 -28.29
CA VAL A 222 8.65 -3.24 -27.06
C VAL A 222 9.05 -4.44 -26.21
N LEU A 223 10.32 -4.47 -25.79
CA LEU A 223 10.77 -5.28 -24.68
C LEU A 223 10.97 -4.37 -23.46
N LEU A 224 10.07 -4.46 -22.48
CA LEU A 224 10.32 -3.90 -21.16
C LEU A 224 11.27 -4.83 -20.44
N HIS A 225 12.51 -4.37 -20.21
CA HIS A 225 13.58 -5.20 -19.69
C HIS A 225 14.11 -4.68 -18.36
N PRO A 226 13.29 -4.57 -17.30
CA PRO A 226 13.73 -4.02 -16.03
C PRO A 226 14.77 -4.90 -15.31
N VAL A 227 15.64 -4.26 -14.55
CA VAL A 227 16.63 -4.96 -13.71
C VAL A 227 16.00 -5.41 -12.39
N VAL A 228 16.21 -6.67 -12.03
CA VAL A 228 15.75 -7.28 -10.77
C VAL A 228 16.88 -7.85 -9.91
N GLY A 229 18.13 -7.77 -10.37
CA GLY A 229 19.30 -7.95 -9.51
C GLY A 229 19.60 -6.68 -8.70
N LEU A 230 20.88 -6.47 -8.37
CA LEU A 230 21.31 -5.30 -7.60
C LEU A 230 21.12 -3.99 -8.40
N THR A 231 20.54 -2.98 -7.76
CA THR A 231 20.31 -1.64 -8.34
C THR A 231 20.94 -0.56 -7.43
N LYS A 232 20.51 0.71 -7.55
CA LYS A 232 21.06 1.78 -6.71
C LYS A 232 20.56 1.62 -5.27
N PRO A 233 21.42 1.73 -4.24
CA PRO A 233 20.97 1.76 -2.85
C PRO A 233 19.88 2.81 -2.62
N GLY A 234 18.77 2.40 -1.99
CA GLY A 234 17.61 3.24 -1.73
C GLY A 234 16.59 3.34 -2.87
N ASP A 235 16.79 2.63 -3.98
CA ASP A 235 15.72 2.41 -4.97
C ASP A 235 14.61 1.54 -4.37
N ILE A 236 13.42 1.61 -4.97
CA ILE A 236 12.27 0.78 -4.59
C ILE A 236 12.60 -0.69 -4.87
N ASP A 237 12.22 -1.57 -3.94
CA ASP A 237 12.45 -3.01 -4.04
C ASP A 237 11.90 -3.59 -5.36
N HIS A 238 12.55 -4.65 -5.87
CA HIS A 238 12.18 -5.17 -7.17
C HIS A 238 10.79 -5.81 -7.20
N TYR A 239 10.30 -6.38 -6.10
CA TYR A 239 8.94 -6.94 -6.04
C TYR A 239 7.89 -5.86 -6.32
N THR A 240 8.03 -4.70 -5.69
CA THR A 240 7.15 -3.55 -5.92
C THR A 240 7.28 -3.03 -7.34
N ARG A 241 8.51 -2.94 -7.86
CA ARG A 241 8.73 -2.51 -9.25
C ARG A 241 8.11 -3.47 -10.26
N VAL A 242 8.26 -4.78 -10.07
CA VAL A 242 7.66 -5.80 -10.95
C VAL A 242 6.14 -5.72 -10.93
N ARG A 243 5.51 -5.58 -9.76
CA ARG A 243 4.06 -5.33 -9.66
C ARG A 243 3.65 -4.05 -10.39
N VAL A 244 4.46 -2.99 -10.34
CA VAL A 244 4.23 -1.76 -11.11
C VAL A 244 4.30 -2.03 -12.62
N TYR A 245 5.30 -2.77 -13.09
CA TYR A 245 5.41 -3.08 -14.53
C TYR A 245 4.23 -3.94 -14.99
N GLN A 246 3.83 -4.95 -14.22
CA GLN A 246 2.64 -5.77 -14.50
C GLN A 246 1.36 -4.92 -14.53
N ALA A 247 1.18 -3.99 -13.60
CA ALA A 247 0.04 -3.07 -13.60
C ALA A 247 0.06 -2.10 -14.80
N LEU A 248 1.24 -1.82 -15.35
CA LEU A 248 1.41 -0.97 -16.52
C LEU A 248 1.19 -1.71 -17.85
N MET A 249 1.45 -3.02 -17.91
CA MET A 249 1.37 -3.82 -19.16
C MET A 249 0.04 -3.67 -19.92
N PRO A 250 -1.15 -3.70 -19.26
CA PRO A 250 -2.43 -3.50 -19.94
C PRO A 250 -2.61 -2.11 -20.58
N LYS A 251 -1.74 -1.14 -20.28
CA LYS A 251 -1.78 0.20 -20.87
C LYS A 251 -1.03 0.27 -22.21
N TYR A 252 -0.35 -0.79 -22.64
CA TYR A 252 0.17 -0.90 -24.00
C TYR A 252 -0.90 -1.45 -24.96
N PRO A 253 -0.87 -1.10 -26.26
CA PRO A 253 -1.66 -1.80 -27.25
C PRO A 253 -1.44 -3.31 -27.19
N ASN A 254 -2.51 -4.09 -27.35
CA ASN A 254 -2.45 -5.56 -27.26
C ASN A 254 -1.39 -6.13 -28.20
N GLY A 255 -0.51 -6.97 -27.67
CA GLY A 255 0.56 -7.61 -28.43
C GLY A 255 1.75 -6.72 -28.80
N MET A 256 1.80 -5.45 -28.36
CA MET A 256 2.93 -4.55 -28.67
C MET A 256 4.15 -4.74 -27.76
N ALA A 257 3.94 -5.17 -26.51
CA ALA A 257 4.98 -5.18 -25.48
C ALA A 257 5.11 -6.55 -24.77
N THR A 258 6.34 -6.93 -24.43
CA THR A 258 6.66 -8.08 -23.56
C THR A 258 7.47 -7.59 -22.35
N LEU A 259 7.18 -8.13 -21.17
CA LEU A 259 7.96 -7.92 -19.95
C LEU A 259 8.95 -9.08 -19.75
N GLY A 260 10.25 -8.78 -19.70
CA GLY A 260 11.30 -9.73 -19.32
C GLY A 260 12.16 -9.16 -18.20
N LEU A 261 12.43 -9.92 -17.15
CA LEU A 261 13.21 -9.49 -15.99
C LEU A 261 14.68 -9.83 -16.20
N LEU A 262 15.56 -8.85 -15.98
CA LEU A 262 17.00 -9.01 -16.14
C LEU A 262 17.69 -9.15 -14.78
N PRO A 263 18.36 -10.28 -14.47
CA PRO A 263 19.10 -10.49 -13.22
C PRO A 263 20.47 -9.78 -13.22
N LEU A 264 20.50 -8.52 -13.68
CA LEU A 264 21.73 -7.73 -13.74
C LEU A 264 22.05 -7.10 -12.37
N ALA A 265 23.32 -7.15 -11.96
CA ALA A 265 23.82 -6.26 -10.93
C ALA A 265 24.36 -4.96 -11.56
N MET A 266 23.60 -3.88 -11.45
CA MET A 266 23.99 -2.58 -11.99
C MET A 266 25.20 -2.01 -11.24
N ARG A 267 26.06 -1.31 -11.96
CA ARG A 267 27.24 -0.61 -11.40
C ARG A 267 27.01 0.89 -11.24
N MET A 268 25.89 1.41 -11.73
CA MET A 268 25.67 2.84 -11.86
C MET A 268 26.83 3.55 -12.61
N GLY A 269 27.49 2.87 -13.54
CA GLY A 269 28.67 3.35 -14.28
C GLY A 269 28.34 4.19 -15.51
N GLY A 270 27.18 4.86 -15.51
CA GLY A 270 26.78 5.85 -16.50
C GLY A 270 27.08 5.45 -17.96
N PRO A 271 27.97 6.17 -18.67
CA PRO A 271 28.29 5.89 -20.07
C PRO A 271 28.81 4.48 -20.35
N ARG A 272 29.76 3.98 -19.55
CA ARG A 272 30.31 2.62 -19.73
C ARG A 272 29.22 1.58 -19.51
N GLU A 273 28.33 1.79 -18.56
CA GLU A 273 27.21 0.90 -18.30
C GLU A 273 26.12 0.98 -19.38
N ALA A 274 25.91 2.14 -20.01
CA ALA A 274 25.02 2.25 -21.18
C ALA A 274 25.52 1.41 -22.36
N LEU A 275 26.84 1.40 -22.61
CA LEU A 275 27.47 0.56 -23.64
C LEU A 275 27.30 -0.93 -23.31
N TRP A 276 27.52 -1.29 -22.05
CA TRP A 276 27.33 -2.65 -21.56
C TRP A 276 25.88 -3.11 -21.68
N HIS A 277 24.91 -2.25 -21.31
CA HIS A 277 23.49 -2.53 -21.50
C HIS A 277 23.11 -2.78 -22.96
N ALA A 278 23.72 -2.07 -23.91
CA ALA A 278 23.48 -2.29 -25.33
C ALA A 278 23.95 -3.70 -25.77
N ILE A 279 25.14 -4.11 -25.31
CA ILE A 279 25.69 -5.46 -25.54
C ILE A 279 24.75 -6.53 -24.95
N ILE A 280 24.34 -6.37 -23.69
CA ILE A 280 23.41 -7.31 -23.04
C ILE A 280 22.12 -7.40 -23.85
N ARG A 281 21.50 -6.28 -24.22
CA ARG A 281 20.22 -6.30 -24.95
C ARG A 281 20.36 -6.88 -26.35
N LYS A 282 21.49 -6.67 -27.01
CA LYS A 282 21.84 -7.39 -28.25
C LYS A 282 21.88 -8.90 -28.02
N ASN A 283 22.55 -9.36 -26.96
CA ASN A 283 22.61 -10.78 -26.61
C ASN A 283 21.23 -11.38 -26.33
N PHE A 284 20.32 -10.64 -25.71
CA PHE A 284 18.91 -11.02 -25.53
C PHE A 284 18.04 -10.90 -26.80
N GLY A 285 18.61 -10.50 -27.93
CA GLY A 285 17.94 -10.47 -29.22
C GLY A 285 17.25 -9.15 -29.56
N ALA A 286 17.45 -8.08 -28.80
CA ALA A 286 16.93 -6.77 -29.15
C ALA A 286 17.70 -6.17 -30.35
N SER A 287 16.95 -5.58 -31.27
CA SER A 287 17.48 -4.86 -32.44
C SER A 287 17.76 -3.39 -32.16
N HIS A 288 17.03 -2.82 -31.20
CA HIS A 288 17.14 -1.41 -30.79
C HIS A 288 17.23 -1.30 -29.27
N PHE A 289 17.90 -0.26 -28.78
CA PHE A 289 18.00 0.01 -27.36
C PHE A 289 17.79 1.48 -27.03
N ILE A 290 16.89 1.77 -26.10
CA ILE A 290 16.62 3.12 -25.63
C ILE A 290 17.72 3.59 -24.69
N ILE A 291 18.28 4.77 -24.95
CA ILE A 291 19.20 5.46 -24.04
C ILE A 291 18.63 6.85 -23.74
N GLY A 292 18.21 7.05 -22.50
CA GLY A 292 17.65 8.31 -22.02
C GLY A 292 18.69 9.27 -21.47
N ARG A 293 18.20 10.36 -20.87
CA ARG A 293 19.00 11.30 -20.06
C ARG A 293 19.55 10.60 -18.81
N ASP A 294 20.82 10.84 -18.48
CA ASP A 294 21.49 10.34 -17.26
C ASP A 294 21.39 8.81 -17.12
N HIS A 295 21.52 8.10 -18.24
CA HIS A 295 21.34 6.65 -18.31
C HIS A 295 22.35 5.93 -17.42
N ALA A 296 21.84 5.11 -16.49
CA ALA A 296 22.63 4.42 -15.47
C ALA A 296 23.49 5.35 -14.59
N GLY A 297 23.14 6.64 -14.47
CA GLY A 297 23.84 7.57 -13.61
C GLY A 297 23.45 7.45 -12.11
N PRO A 298 24.40 7.62 -11.18
CA PRO A 298 24.14 7.63 -9.75
C PRO A 298 23.71 9.01 -9.23
N GLY A 299 23.71 10.06 -10.06
CA GLY A 299 23.40 11.43 -9.66
C GLY A 299 24.66 12.19 -9.27
N LYS A 300 24.66 12.78 -8.07
CA LYS A 300 25.69 13.75 -7.64
C LYS A 300 26.77 13.15 -6.76
N ASN A 301 27.98 13.67 -6.89
CA ASN A 301 29.16 13.36 -6.11
C ASN A 301 29.20 14.10 -4.76
N SER A 302 30.25 13.90 -3.97
CA SER A 302 30.44 14.50 -2.65
C SER A 302 30.46 16.04 -2.66
N LYS A 303 30.77 16.65 -3.81
CA LYS A 303 30.80 18.11 -4.03
C LYS A 303 29.49 18.66 -4.59
N GLY A 304 28.46 17.82 -4.76
CA GLY A 304 27.15 18.23 -5.29
C GLY A 304 27.09 18.39 -6.82
N VAL A 305 28.11 17.92 -7.55
CA VAL A 305 28.21 17.91 -9.02
C VAL A 305 27.77 16.56 -9.56
N ASP A 306 27.07 16.52 -10.70
CA ASP A 306 26.67 15.25 -11.32
C ASP A 306 27.91 14.44 -11.73
N PHE A 307 27.90 13.12 -11.48
CA PHE A 307 29.00 12.22 -11.84
C PHE A 307 29.23 12.14 -13.35
N TYR A 308 28.16 12.22 -14.13
CA TYR A 308 28.18 12.18 -15.58
C TYR A 308 27.30 13.31 -16.12
N GLY A 309 27.66 13.83 -17.28
CA GLY A 309 26.79 14.72 -18.04
C GLY A 309 25.50 14.01 -18.47
N PRO A 310 24.40 14.76 -18.65
CA PRO A 310 23.08 14.19 -18.93
C PRO A 310 23.01 13.34 -20.21
N TYR A 311 23.93 13.52 -21.16
CA TYR A 311 23.94 12.81 -22.44
C TYR A 311 25.26 12.08 -22.74
N ASP A 312 26.18 12.00 -21.78
CA ASP A 312 27.49 11.33 -21.96
C ASP A 312 27.32 9.86 -22.36
N ALA A 313 26.28 9.20 -21.84
CA ALA A 313 25.92 7.85 -22.22
C ALA A 313 25.51 7.73 -23.69
N GLN A 314 24.72 8.67 -24.21
CA GLN A 314 24.36 8.69 -25.61
C GLN A 314 25.58 8.93 -26.50
N ALA A 315 26.47 9.86 -26.08
CA ALA A 315 27.70 10.17 -26.80
C ALA A 315 28.64 8.95 -26.88
N LEU A 316 28.88 8.26 -25.77
CA LEU A 316 29.78 7.09 -25.77
C LEU A 316 29.21 5.95 -26.60
N VAL A 317 27.93 5.62 -26.46
CA VAL A 317 27.33 4.53 -27.26
C VAL A 317 27.27 4.92 -28.74
N GLY A 318 26.99 6.18 -29.06
CA GLY A 318 27.03 6.72 -30.42
C GLY A 318 28.39 6.55 -31.11
N LYS A 319 29.50 6.70 -30.36
CA LYS A 319 30.87 6.46 -30.85
C LYS A 319 31.09 5.03 -31.33
N TYR A 320 30.42 4.05 -30.74
CA TYR A 320 30.60 2.62 -31.04
C TYR A 320 29.41 2.00 -31.79
N LYS A 321 28.50 2.81 -32.34
CA LYS A 321 27.24 2.34 -32.96
C LYS A 321 27.46 1.25 -34.02
N ASP A 322 28.50 1.41 -34.85
CA ASP A 322 28.76 0.55 -36.02
C ASP A 322 29.29 -0.82 -35.58
N GLU A 323 30.06 -0.87 -34.50
CA GLU A 323 30.60 -2.10 -33.92
C GLU A 323 29.57 -2.85 -33.05
N LEU A 324 28.74 -2.10 -32.32
CA LEU A 324 27.69 -2.66 -31.47
C LEU A 324 26.66 -3.45 -32.29
N GLN A 325 26.32 -2.98 -33.49
CA GLN A 325 25.26 -3.53 -34.35
C GLN A 325 23.92 -3.68 -33.58
N ILE A 326 23.59 -2.71 -32.74
CA ILE A 326 22.28 -2.52 -32.14
C ILE A 326 21.93 -1.04 -32.28
N GLU A 327 20.74 -0.74 -32.80
CA GLU A 327 20.36 0.63 -33.11
C GLU A 327 19.97 1.37 -31.82
N VAL A 328 20.71 2.42 -31.48
CA VAL A 328 20.36 3.26 -30.32
C VAL A 328 19.18 4.15 -30.67
N VAL A 329 18.19 4.19 -29.79
CA VAL A 329 17.10 5.17 -29.84
C VAL A 329 17.35 6.20 -28.74
N PRO A 330 18.02 7.33 -29.04
CA PRO A 330 18.21 8.38 -28.06
C PRO A 330 16.86 9.00 -27.73
N PHE A 331 16.61 9.23 -26.45
CA PHE A 331 15.41 9.94 -26.01
C PHE A 331 15.76 11.11 -25.12
N GLN A 332 15.13 12.24 -25.42
CA GLN A 332 15.07 13.39 -24.55
C GLN A 332 14.02 13.17 -23.45
N MET A 333 14.05 14.03 -22.44
CA MET A 333 13.08 13.98 -21.36
C MET A 333 11.67 14.22 -21.93
N MET A 334 10.76 13.27 -21.71
CA MET A 334 9.33 13.45 -21.99
C MET A 334 8.71 14.30 -20.88
N THR A 335 7.95 15.33 -21.24
CA THR A 335 7.21 16.18 -20.31
C THR A 335 5.75 16.27 -20.71
N TYR A 336 4.89 16.57 -19.73
CA TYR A 336 3.44 16.65 -19.93
C TYR A 336 3.04 18.08 -20.31
N ILE A 337 2.20 18.22 -21.33
CA ILE A 337 1.64 19.49 -21.80
C ILE A 337 0.18 19.54 -21.36
N PRO A 338 -0.18 20.37 -20.36
CA PRO A 338 -1.53 20.38 -19.80
C PRO A 338 -2.62 20.83 -20.78
N GLU A 339 -2.27 21.73 -21.71
CA GLU A 339 -3.21 22.31 -22.66
C GLU A 339 -3.75 21.27 -23.65
N SER A 340 -2.92 20.32 -24.08
CA SER A 340 -3.29 19.26 -25.02
C SER A 340 -3.50 17.89 -24.40
N ASP A 341 -3.22 17.71 -23.10
CA ASP A 341 -3.20 16.39 -22.42
C ASP A 341 -2.26 15.38 -23.10
N GLU A 342 -1.11 15.86 -23.58
CA GLU A 342 -0.13 15.05 -24.32
C GLU A 342 1.25 15.04 -23.67
N TYR A 343 2.10 14.11 -24.12
CA TYR A 343 3.51 14.01 -23.73
C TYR A 343 4.39 14.22 -24.96
N MET A 344 5.34 15.15 -24.84
CA MET A 344 6.30 15.44 -25.91
C MET A 344 7.74 15.46 -25.38
N PRO A 345 8.74 15.13 -26.23
CA PRO A 345 10.14 15.39 -25.95
C PRO A 345 10.37 16.89 -25.74
N ILE A 346 11.14 17.26 -24.71
CA ILE A 346 11.35 18.67 -24.33
C ILE A 346 11.92 19.56 -25.45
N ASP A 347 12.67 18.98 -26.38
CA ASP A 347 13.28 19.65 -27.54
C ASP A 347 12.31 19.90 -28.69
N GLU A 348 11.18 19.19 -28.72
CA GLU A 348 10.11 19.37 -29.72
C GLU A 348 9.01 20.33 -29.24
N ILE A 349 9.08 20.81 -28.00
CA ILE A 349 8.06 21.67 -27.40
C ILE A 349 8.31 23.13 -27.78
N PRO A 350 7.31 23.85 -28.34
CA PRO A 350 7.45 25.26 -28.66
C PRO A 350 7.83 26.09 -27.43
N LYS A 351 8.77 27.03 -27.59
CA LYS A 351 9.19 27.92 -26.50
C LYS A 351 7.98 28.68 -25.93
N GLY A 352 7.87 28.70 -24.60
CA GLY A 352 6.76 29.36 -23.90
C GLY A 352 5.58 28.43 -23.60
N THR A 353 5.53 27.22 -24.17
CA THR A 353 4.50 26.22 -23.83
C THR A 353 4.61 25.81 -22.36
N GLN A 354 3.48 25.81 -21.65
CA GLN A 354 3.45 25.35 -20.27
C GLN A 354 3.68 23.84 -20.21
N THR A 355 4.58 23.40 -19.34
CA THR A 355 4.84 21.97 -19.11
C THR A 355 4.75 21.65 -17.62
N LEU A 356 4.32 20.44 -17.28
CA LEU A 356 4.33 19.93 -15.90
C LEU A 356 5.19 18.68 -15.81
N ASN A 357 5.90 18.57 -14.69
CA ASN A 357 6.69 17.40 -14.34
C ASN A 357 6.66 17.19 -12.82
N ILE A 358 6.76 15.95 -12.38
CA ILE A 358 6.92 15.59 -10.96
C ILE A 358 8.28 14.91 -10.80
N SER A 359 9.15 15.54 -10.01
CA SER A 359 10.45 14.96 -9.69
C SER A 359 10.31 13.73 -8.78
N GLY A 360 11.30 12.84 -8.77
CA GLY A 360 11.32 11.71 -7.84
C GLY A 360 11.24 12.12 -6.36
N THR A 361 11.82 13.27 -6.00
CA THR A 361 11.71 13.85 -4.65
C THR A 361 10.27 14.24 -4.32
N GLU A 362 9.59 14.90 -5.26
CA GLU A 362 8.19 15.28 -5.09
C GLU A 362 7.26 14.06 -5.06
N LEU A 363 7.49 13.05 -5.90
CA LEU A 363 6.75 11.79 -5.87
C LEU A 363 6.89 11.10 -4.49
N ARG A 364 8.11 10.97 -3.97
CA ARG A 364 8.34 10.40 -2.63
C ARG A 364 7.63 11.21 -1.54
N ARG A 365 7.63 12.55 -1.65
CA ARG A 365 6.89 13.42 -0.72
C ARG A 365 5.39 13.14 -0.77
N ARG A 366 4.80 13.00 -1.97
CA ARG A 366 3.38 12.68 -2.15
C ARG A 366 3.01 11.28 -1.67
N LEU A 367 3.86 10.27 -1.91
CA LEU A 367 3.70 8.92 -1.38
C LEU A 367 3.70 8.93 0.16
N ARG A 368 4.77 9.48 0.76
CA ARG A 368 4.93 9.59 2.23
C ARG A 368 3.80 10.39 2.89
N GLY A 369 3.29 11.42 2.20
CA GLY A 369 2.22 12.28 2.72
C GLY A 369 0.81 11.76 2.48
N GLY A 370 0.63 10.70 1.69
CA GLY A 370 -0.70 10.32 1.22
C GLY A 370 -1.36 11.36 0.31
N LEU A 371 -0.59 12.29 -0.25
CA LEU A 371 -1.10 13.36 -1.10
C LEU A 371 -1.46 12.81 -2.48
N HIS A 372 -2.49 13.37 -3.11
CA HIS A 372 -2.90 13.00 -4.47
C HIS A 372 -1.71 13.02 -5.44
N ILE A 373 -1.56 11.95 -6.23
CA ILE A 373 -0.61 11.88 -7.35
C ILE A 373 -1.47 12.01 -8.60
N PRO A 374 -1.25 13.03 -9.44
CA PRO A 374 -2.08 13.25 -10.63
C PRO A 374 -2.09 12.04 -11.56
N GLU A 375 -3.19 11.90 -12.31
CA GLU A 375 -3.37 10.79 -13.24
C GLU A 375 -2.59 10.98 -14.53
N TRP A 376 -2.54 12.19 -15.13
CA TRP A 376 -1.37 12.60 -15.93
C TRP A 376 -0.14 12.40 -15.02
N PHE A 377 1.08 12.10 -15.38
CA PHE A 377 2.10 11.55 -14.48
C PHE A 377 1.97 10.05 -14.30
N SER A 378 1.03 9.51 -13.51
CA SER A 378 0.99 8.06 -13.26
C SER A 378 -0.41 7.46 -13.22
N TYR A 379 -0.55 6.27 -13.80
CA TYR A 379 -1.81 5.52 -13.78
C TYR A 379 -2.26 5.18 -12.35
N PRO A 380 -3.57 5.21 -12.05
CA PRO A 380 -4.09 4.92 -10.71
C PRO A 380 -3.66 3.55 -10.16
N GLU A 381 -3.60 2.52 -11.00
CA GLU A 381 -3.22 1.16 -10.60
C GLU A 381 -1.74 1.09 -10.21
N VAL A 382 -0.88 1.81 -10.93
CA VAL A 382 0.54 1.96 -10.59
C VAL A 382 0.71 2.72 -9.26
N VAL A 383 -0.03 3.81 -9.07
CA VAL A 383 0.01 4.60 -7.83
C VAL A 383 -0.46 3.74 -6.65
N LYS A 384 -1.50 2.92 -6.83
CA LYS A 384 -1.99 2.00 -5.81
C LYS A 384 -0.89 1.03 -5.37
N VAL A 385 -0.25 0.32 -6.30
CA VAL A 385 0.86 -0.58 -5.99
C VAL A 385 1.98 0.14 -5.21
N LEU A 386 2.34 1.35 -5.64
CA LEU A 386 3.37 2.13 -4.94
C LEU A 386 2.97 2.49 -3.50
N ARG A 387 1.69 2.82 -3.26
CA ARG A 387 1.17 3.15 -1.92
C ARG A 387 1.03 1.94 -1.01
N ASP A 388 0.76 0.76 -1.56
CA ASP A 388 0.64 -0.46 -0.77
C ASP A 388 1.99 -0.82 -0.11
N THR A 389 3.11 -0.59 -0.81
CA THR A 389 4.46 -0.82 -0.27
C THR A 389 5.07 0.41 0.41
N HIS A 390 4.70 1.62 -0.01
CA HIS A 390 5.15 2.87 0.61
C HIS A 390 3.96 3.61 1.22
N PRO A 391 3.38 3.08 2.32
CA PRO A 391 2.22 3.67 2.92
C PRO A 391 2.54 5.08 3.42
N PRO A 392 1.53 5.97 3.51
CA PRO A 392 1.71 7.28 4.12
C PRO A 392 2.24 7.16 5.55
N LYS A 393 2.93 8.18 6.07
CA LYS A 393 3.43 8.21 7.46
C LYS A 393 2.33 7.89 8.49
N SER A 394 1.08 8.27 8.20
CA SER A 394 -0.08 7.95 9.04
C SER A 394 -0.40 6.46 9.14
N LYS A 395 0.17 5.61 8.27
CA LYS A 395 0.06 4.14 8.24
C LYS A 395 1.39 3.38 8.42
N GLN A 396 2.54 4.04 8.44
CA GLN A 396 3.87 3.41 8.68
C GLN A 396 4.10 3.03 10.15
N GLY A 397 4.85 1.97 10.45
CA GLY A 397 5.27 1.69 11.82
C GLY A 397 6.25 2.73 12.35
N PHE A 398 6.41 2.78 13.66
CA PHE A 398 7.40 3.60 14.32
C PHE A 398 7.87 2.99 15.64
N THR A 399 9.08 3.35 16.06
CA THR A 399 9.62 3.01 17.37
C THR A 399 9.81 4.28 18.22
N LEU A 400 9.19 4.29 19.41
CA LEU A 400 9.50 5.19 20.51
C LEU A 400 10.57 4.52 21.37
N PHE A 401 11.80 5.01 21.29
CA PHE A 401 12.93 4.46 22.01
C PHE A 401 13.26 5.35 23.21
N LEU A 402 12.81 4.92 24.39
CA LEU A 402 13.08 5.58 25.66
C LEU A 402 14.43 5.11 26.21
N THR A 403 15.25 6.06 26.65
CA THR A 403 16.54 5.83 27.30
C THR A 403 16.67 6.72 28.54
N GLY A 404 17.32 6.20 29.57
CA GLY A 404 17.45 6.87 30.86
C GLY A 404 17.98 5.90 31.91
N TYR A 405 18.32 6.43 33.09
CA TYR A 405 18.78 5.63 34.22
C TYR A 405 17.77 4.54 34.63
N TYR A 406 18.25 3.56 35.38
CA TYR A 406 17.36 2.64 36.10
C TYR A 406 16.42 3.45 37.01
N ASN A 407 15.15 3.05 37.09
CA ASN A 407 14.14 3.75 37.89
C ASN A 407 13.91 5.24 37.54
N SER A 408 14.32 5.70 36.35
CA SER A 408 14.04 7.07 35.85
C SER A 408 12.57 7.35 35.52
N GLY A 409 11.65 6.41 35.74
CA GLY A 409 10.25 6.52 35.31
C GLY A 409 9.97 6.15 33.84
N LYS A 410 11.01 5.84 33.04
CA LYS A 410 10.86 5.41 31.64
C LYS A 410 9.90 4.23 31.44
N ASP A 411 9.90 3.25 32.35
CA ASP A 411 9.03 2.07 32.26
C ASP A 411 7.56 2.44 32.50
N LEU A 412 7.32 3.43 33.37
CA LEU A 412 5.98 3.93 33.68
C LEU A 412 5.44 4.77 32.52
N ILE A 413 6.28 5.63 31.93
CA ILE A 413 5.98 6.37 30.69
C ILE A 413 5.65 5.38 29.57
N ALA A 414 6.46 4.34 29.39
CA ALA A 414 6.27 3.36 28.33
C ALA A 414 4.92 2.61 28.44
N LYS A 415 4.54 2.19 29.65
CA LYS A 415 3.22 1.58 29.91
C LYS A 415 2.07 2.55 29.67
N ALA A 416 2.20 3.80 30.12
CA ALA A 416 1.18 4.82 29.89
C ALA A 416 1.00 5.14 28.39
N LEU A 417 2.11 5.26 27.65
CA LEU A 417 2.08 5.43 26.20
C LEU A 417 1.41 4.24 25.49
N GLN A 418 1.64 3.01 25.96
CA GLN A 418 1.00 1.82 25.39
C GLN A 418 -0.53 1.94 25.49
N VAL A 419 -1.05 2.32 26.67
CA VAL A 419 -2.49 2.52 26.87
C VAL A 419 -3.03 3.59 25.93
N ILE A 420 -2.36 4.75 25.85
CA ILE A 420 -2.79 5.87 25.00
C ILE A 420 -2.79 5.49 23.51
N LEU A 421 -1.77 4.75 23.05
CA LEU A 421 -1.70 4.33 21.65
C LEU A 421 -2.72 3.24 21.31
N ASN A 422 -3.03 2.35 22.25
CA ASN A 422 -4.11 1.37 22.10
C ASN A 422 -5.48 2.05 22.05
N GLU A 423 -5.72 3.06 22.88
CA GLU A 423 -6.96 3.86 22.87
C GLU A 423 -7.16 4.57 21.52
N GLN A 424 -6.09 5.04 20.88
CA GLN A 424 -6.16 5.64 19.53
C GLN A 424 -6.56 4.62 18.44
N GLY A 425 -6.39 3.32 18.66
CA GLY A 425 -6.84 2.24 17.78
C GLY A 425 -6.20 2.19 16.39
N GLY A 426 -5.14 2.96 16.14
CA GLY A 426 -4.59 3.12 14.79
C GLY A 426 -3.68 1.98 14.31
N ARG A 427 -3.02 1.26 15.23
CA ARG A 427 -2.02 0.22 14.97
C ARG A 427 -1.93 -0.73 16.17
N THR A 428 -1.34 -1.90 15.95
CA THR A 428 -0.88 -2.77 17.04
C THR A 428 0.29 -2.11 17.79
N VAL A 429 0.31 -2.26 19.11
CA VAL A 429 1.34 -1.69 19.99
C VAL A 429 2.14 -2.80 20.64
N SER A 430 3.46 -2.78 20.47
CA SER A 430 4.38 -3.73 21.09
C SER A 430 5.25 -3.01 22.13
N LEU A 431 5.25 -3.51 23.36
CA LEU A 431 5.99 -2.93 24.48
C LEU A 431 7.21 -3.81 24.82
N LEU A 432 8.40 -3.25 24.68
CA LEU A 432 9.69 -3.89 24.95
C LEU A 432 10.35 -3.21 26.16
N LEU A 433 9.95 -3.60 27.37
CA LEU A 433 10.59 -3.12 28.61
C LEU A 433 11.94 -3.82 28.83
N GLY A 434 12.89 -3.11 29.45
CA GLY A 434 14.23 -3.66 29.67
C GLY A 434 14.27 -4.97 30.48
N GLU A 435 13.39 -5.13 31.48
CA GLU A 435 13.26 -6.37 32.26
C GLU A 435 12.67 -7.52 31.41
N ILE A 436 11.63 -7.25 30.60
CA ILE A 436 10.98 -8.26 29.73
C ILE A 436 11.94 -8.73 28.63
N VAL A 437 12.64 -7.80 27.99
CA VAL A 437 13.64 -8.17 26.97
C VAL A 437 14.73 -9.03 27.59
N ARG A 438 15.16 -8.73 28.81
CA ARG A 438 16.18 -9.54 29.47
C ARG A 438 15.71 -10.95 29.80
N SER A 439 14.45 -11.16 30.20
CA SER A 439 13.95 -12.51 30.44
C SER A 439 13.75 -13.30 29.13
N GLU A 440 13.22 -12.66 28.09
CA GLU A 440 12.80 -13.34 26.86
C GLU A 440 13.90 -13.46 25.80
N LEU A 441 14.76 -12.46 25.67
CA LEU A 441 15.69 -12.32 24.54
C LEU A 441 17.16 -12.31 24.94
N SER A 442 17.49 -12.17 26.23
CA SER A 442 18.87 -11.91 26.68
C SER A 442 19.17 -12.49 28.07
N SER A 443 18.53 -13.59 28.46
CA SER A 443 18.67 -14.16 29.81
C SER A 443 20.09 -14.65 30.11
N GLU A 444 20.86 -14.96 29.07
CA GLU A 444 22.24 -15.43 29.12
C GLU A 444 23.28 -14.30 29.11
N LEU A 445 22.88 -13.07 28.80
CA LEU A 445 23.81 -11.94 28.67
C LEU A 445 24.11 -11.30 30.03
N GLY A 446 25.40 -11.16 30.33
CA GLY A 446 25.90 -10.42 31.50
C GLY A 446 25.74 -8.89 31.38
N PHE A 447 26.49 -8.16 32.20
CA PHE A 447 26.41 -6.69 32.31
C PHE A 447 27.63 -5.95 31.76
N THR A 448 28.54 -6.65 31.06
CA THR A 448 29.68 -6.02 30.39
C THR A 448 29.20 -5.08 29.27
N LYS A 449 30.04 -4.11 28.87
CA LYS A 449 29.74 -3.22 27.73
C LYS A 449 29.33 -4.01 26.49
N LYS A 450 30.09 -5.03 26.11
CA LYS A 450 29.79 -5.91 24.95
C LYS A 450 28.43 -6.60 25.07
N ALA A 451 28.09 -7.14 26.26
CA ALA A 451 26.81 -7.80 26.48
C ALA A 451 25.64 -6.81 26.45
N ARG A 452 25.83 -5.58 26.94
CA ARG A 452 24.85 -4.49 26.83
C ARG A 452 24.64 -4.08 25.38
N ASP A 453 25.72 -3.88 24.63
CA ASP A 453 25.66 -3.53 23.21
C ASP A 453 24.90 -4.60 22.42
N GLN A 454 25.16 -5.89 22.67
CA GLN A 454 24.42 -7.01 22.08
C GLN A 454 22.94 -7.01 22.48
N ASN A 455 22.61 -6.78 23.74
CA ASN A 455 21.22 -6.68 24.19
C ASN A 455 20.47 -5.52 23.49
N ILE A 456 21.10 -4.35 23.34
CA ILE A 456 20.52 -3.22 22.62
C ILE A 456 20.37 -3.54 21.13
N ALA A 457 21.34 -4.22 20.51
CA ALA A 457 21.24 -4.66 19.13
C ALA A 457 20.06 -5.63 18.91
N ARG A 458 19.79 -6.56 19.86
CA ARG A 458 18.62 -7.46 19.81
C ARG A 458 17.30 -6.69 19.89
N ILE A 459 17.19 -5.71 20.80
CA ILE A 459 16.03 -4.81 20.87
C ILE A 459 15.86 -4.07 19.55
N GLY A 460 16.95 -3.55 18.99
CA GLY A 460 16.94 -2.86 17.71
C GLY A 460 16.41 -3.72 16.58
N PHE A 461 16.89 -4.96 16.48
CA PHE A 461 16.44 -5.93 15.48
C PHE A 461 14.92 -6.21 15.58
N VAL A 462 14.43 -6.56 16.78
CA VAL A 462 13.00 -6.83 16.99
C VAL A 462 12.16 -5.58 16.72
N SER A 463 12.62 -4.41 17.16
CA SER A 463 11.94 -3.13 16.92
C SER A 463 11.87 -2.78 15.44
N ALA A 464 12.93 -3.08 14.67
CA ALA A 464 12.98 -2.84 13.23
C ALA A 464 11.97 -3.73 12.48
N GLU A 465 11.91 -5.03 12.77
CA GLU A 465 10.94 -5.93 12.12
C GLU A 465 9.48 -5.61 12.50
N LEU A 466 9.21 -5.25 13.75
CA LEU A 466 7.87 -4.79 14.15
C LEU A 466 7.49 -3.44 13.50
N THR A 467 8.45 -2.52 13.39
CA THR A 467 8.26 -1.24 12.68
C THR A 467 7.96 -1.48 11.20
N LYS A 468 8.68 -2.40 10.56
CA LYS A 468 8.45 -2.83 9.18
C LYS A 468 7.06 -3.45 8.98
N ALA A 469 6.56 -4.19 9.97
CA ALA A 469 5.19 -4.72 9.98
C ALA A 469 4.10 -3.65 10.22
N GLY A 470 4.48 -2.39 10.44
CA GLY A 470 3.53 -1.29 10.65
C GLY A 470 3.13 -1.06 12.10
N ALA A 471 3.77 -1.74 13.07
CA ALA A 471 3.44 -1.60 14.49
C ALA A 471 3.98 -0.29 15.11
N ALA A 472 3.40 0.10 16.24
CA ALA A 472 3.97 1.09 17.14
C ALA A 472 4.77 0.36 18.23
N VAL A 473 6.10 0.46 18.17
CA VAL A 473 6.99 -0.16 19.15
C VAL A 473 7.34 0.85 20.23
N ILE A 474 7.27 0.46 21.49
CA ILE A 474 7.76 1.24 22.63
C ILE A 474 8.86 0.43 23.28
N ALA A 475 10.11 0.85 23.12
CA ALA A 475 11.26 0.23 23.75
C ALA A 475 11.76 1.11 24.91
N ALA A 476 11.97 0.54 26.09
CA ALA A 476 12.46 1.27 27.26
C ALA A 476 13.69 0.62 27.93
N PRO A 477 14.79 0.34 27.20
CA PRO A 477 16.05 -0.07 27.81
C PRO A 477 16.75 1.10 28.53
N ILE A 478 17.84 0.80 29.24
CA ILE A 478 18.75 1.85 29.73
C ILE A 478 19.50 2.48 28.54
N ALA A 479 20.06 1.64 27.65
CA ALA A 479 20.85 2.04 26.47
C ALA A 479 21.92 3.10 26.77
N PRO A 480 22.91 2.77 27.63
CA PRO A 480 23.85 3.75 28.18
C PRO A 480 24.81 4.37 27.17
N TYR A 481 25.14 3.67 26.08
CA TYR A 481 26.16 4.11 25.11
C TYR A 481 25.52 4.68 23.83
N ALA A 482 26.08 5.77 23.31
CA ALA A 482 25.59 6.47 22.12
C ALA A 482 25.67 5.61 20.86
N ASP A 483 26.77 4.86 20.65
CA ASP A 483 26.98 4.01 19.48
C ASP A 483 25.88 2.96 19.32
N ALA A 484 25.47 2.33 20.43
CA ALA A 484 24.41 1.34 20.44
C ALA A 484 23.06 1.97 20.04
N ARG A 485 22.75 3.18 20.53
CA ARG A 485 21.54 3.91 20.14
C ARG A 485 21.56 4.32 18.67
N ALA A 486 22.71 4.78 18.17
CA ALA A 486 22.90 5.13 16.77
C ALA A 486 22.71 3.91 15.84
N HIS A 487 23.22 2.74 16.24
CA HIS A 487 23.02 1.49 15.51
C HIS A 487 21.53 1.10 15.42
N VAL A 488 20.80 1.19 16.53
CA VAL A 488 19.36 0.92 16.57
C VAL A 488 18.57 1.90 15.68
N LYS A 489 18.91 3.19 15.74
CA LYS A 489 18.32 4.22 14.88
C LYS A 489 18.49 3.87 13.40
N GLN A 490 19.72 3.55 12.99
CA GLN A 490 20.04 3.17 11.61
C GLN A 490 19.29 1.92 11.14
N ALA A 491 19.08 0.93 12.02
CA ALA A 491 18.31 -0.26 11.70
C ALA A 491 16.81 0.03 11.49
N ILE A 492 16.22 0.91 12.30
CA ILE A 492 14.78 1.20 12.28
C ILE A 492 14.40 2.19 11.17
N GLU A 493 15.21 3.22 10.93
CA GLU A 493 14.93 4.27 9.93
C GLU A 493 14.86 3.74 8.49
N GLN A 494 15.34 2.52 8.25
CA GLN A 494 15.18 1.80 6.99
C GLN A 494 13.71 1.45 6.68
N TYR A 495 12.90 1.25 7.73
CA TYR A 495 11.53 0.72 7.61
C TYR A 495 10.46 1.69 8.07
N GLY A 496 10.75 2.57 9.04
CA GLY A 496 9.76 3.49 9.60
C GLY A 496 10.36 4.60 10.44
N GLY A 497 9.53 5.20 11.30
CA GLY A 497 9.95 6.29 12.17
C GLY A 497 10.74 5.80 13.38
N PHE A 498 11.86 6.43 13.72
CA PHE A 498 12.56 6.27 14.99
C PHE A 498 12.47 7.58 15.76
N TYR A 499 12.16 7.50 17.06
CA TYR A 499 12.11 8.65 17.95
C TYR A 499 12.87 8.33 19.23
N LEU A 500 13.92 9.09 19.53
CA LEU A 500 14.71 8.96 20.75
C LEU A 500 14.13 9.86 21.85
N ILE A 501 13.65 9.25 22.93
CA ILE A 501 13.11 9.94 24.10
C ILE A 501 14.11 9.81 25.24
N HIS A 502 14.75 10.92 25.60
CA HIS A 502 15.63 10.95 26.76
C HIS A 502 14.82 11.24 28.04
N VAL A 503 14.70 10.23 28.90
CA VAL A 503 14.12 10.35 30.23
C VAL A 503 15.21 10.80 31.20
N ASN A 504 15.42 12.10 31.26
CA ASN A 504 16.50 12.78 31.96
C ASN A 504 16.18 13.04 33.43
N SER A 505 15.72 12.01 34.14
CA SER A 505 15.59 12.10 35.60
C SER A 505 16.98 12.21 36.25
N PRO A 506 17.19 13.14 37.20
CA PRO A 506 18.41 13.20 37.98
C PRO A 506 18.71 11.85 38.66
N LEU A 507 19.98 11.49 38.77
CA LEU A 507 20.38 10.21 39.38
C LEU A 507 19.92 10.14 40.85
N GLU A 508 19.98 11.24 41.57
CA GLU A 508 19.54 11.37 42.97
C GLU A 508 18.04 11.08 43.10
N PHE A 509 17.24 11.52 42.13
CA PHE A 509 15.81 11.21 42.07
C PHE A 509 15.59 9.71 41.81
N CYS A 510 16.35 9.11 40.90
CA CYS A 510 16.27 7.68 40.59
C CYS A 510 16.62 6.80 41.81
N ILE A 511 17.65 7.19 42.57
CA ILE A 511 18.09 6.51 43.79
C ILE A 511 17.05 6.68 44.92
N SER A 512 16.59 7.91 45.18
CA SER A 512 15.66 8.19 46.28
C SER A 512 14.28 7.53 46.11
N THR A 513 13.88 7.25 44.87
CA THR A 513 12.59 6.62 44.56
C THR A 513 12.69 5.10 44.33
N ASP A 514 13.88 4.50 44.48
CA ASP A 514 14.09 3.07 44.28
C ASP A 514 13.54 2.25 45.45
N ARG A 515 12.34 1.71 45.26
CA ARG A 515 11.67 0.85 46.25
C ARG A 515 12.17 -0.60 46.25
N LYS A 516 12.88 -1.03 45.20
CA LYS A 516 13.43 -2.39 45.09
C LYS A 516 14.83 -2.48 45.72
N GLY A 517 15.44 -1.35 46.08
CA GLY A 517 16.75 -1.29 46.73
C GLY A 517 17.90 -1.74 45.83
N VAL A 518 17.74 -1.70 44.51
CA VAL A 518 18.74 -2.13 43.53
C VAL A 518 19.94 -1.18 43.55
N TYR A 519 19.72 0.13 43.63
CA TYR A 519 20.79 1.11 43.78
C TYR A 519 21.57 0.92 45.07
N LYS A 520 20.90 0.59 46.18
CA LYS A 520 21.55 0.30 47.46
C LYS A 520 22.47 -0.93 47.36
N LYS A 521 22.02 -2.00 46.68
CA LYS A 521 22.85 -3.18 46.39
C LYS A 521 24.04 -2.86 45.49
N ALA A 522 23.84 -2.05 44.46
CA ALA A 522 24.92 -1.59 43.59
C ALA A 522 25.97 -0.77 44.37
N GLN A 523 25.55 0.18 45.21
CA GLN A 523 26.43 0.97 46.06
C GLN A 523 27.18 0.13 47.10
N ALA A 524 26.60 -0.98 47.56
CA ALA A 524 27.23 -1.96 48.44
C ALA A 524 28.21 -2.90 47.69
N GLY A 525 28.33 -2.79 46.37
CA GLY A 525 29.20 -3.63 45.53
C GLY A 525 28.64 -5.02 45.23
N GLU A 526 27.38 -5.32 45.62
CA GLU A 526 26.71 -6.59 45.33
C GLU A 526 26.35 -6.72 43.84
N ILE A 527 26.17 -5.60 43.13
CA ILE A 527 25.89 -5.54 41.69
C ILE A 527 26.98 -4.70 41.01
N LYS A 528 27.92 -5.35 40.35
CA LYS A 528 29.02 -4.68 39.64
C LYS A 528 28.57 -4.12 38.28
N GLY A 529 29.16 -2.99 37.90
CA GLY A 529 28.94 -2.38 36.59
C GLY A 529 27.53 -1.84 36.42
N PHE A 530 26.95 -1.29 37.50
CA PHE A 530 25.61 -0.72 37.46
C PHE A 530 25.64 0.72 36.93
N THR A 531 24.77 1.01 35.96
CA THR A 531 24.78 2.29 35.24
C THR A 531 24.41 3.45 36.18
N GLY A 532 25.27 4.47 36.24
CA GLY A 532 25.17 5.60 37.16
C GLY A 532 25.91 5.41 38.50
N ILE A 533 26.43 4.21 38.78
CA ILE A 533 27.30 3.95 39.95
C ILE A 533 28.72 3.62 39.46
N ASP A 534 28.89 2.47 38.80
CA ASP A 534 30.20 1.99 38.31
C ASP A 534 30.31 1.93 36.78
N ASP A 535 29.20 2.12 36.06
CA ASP A 535 29.13 2.10 34.59
C ASP A 535 28.56 3.46 34.10
N PRO A 536 29.17 4.10 33.09
CA PRO A 536 28.73 5.43 32.65
C PRO A 536 27.38 5.41 31.94
N TYR A 537 26.72 6.57 31.91
CA TYR A 537 25.57 6.84 31.05
C TYR A 537 25.90 8.03 30.16
N GLU A 538 26.05 7.78 28.86
CA GLU A 538 26.29 8.82 27.86
C GLU A 538 24.95 9.47 27.50
N ALA A 539 24.64 10.59 28.15
CA ALA A 539 23.39 11.33 27.92
C ALA A 539 23.21 11.65 26.42
N PRO A 540 22.04 11.35 25.83
CA PRO A 540 21.75 11.69 24.43
C PRO A 540 21.88 13.20 24.14
N THR A 541 22.64 13.54 23.12
CA THR A 541 22.75 14.92 22.58
C THR A 541 21.82 15.17 21.40
N ASP A 542 21.27 14.11 20.81
CA ASP A 542 20.45 14.10 19.60
C ASP A 542 19.03 13.58 19.83
N ALA A 543 18.53 13.62 21.07
CA ALA A 543 17.19 13.17 21.41
C ALA A 543 16.11 14.03 20.72
N ASP A 544 15.07 13.39 20.17
CA ASP A 544 13.91 14.08 19.60
C ASP A 544 13.08 14.82 20.66
N ILE A 545 13.10 14.29 21.89
CA ILE A 545 12.50 14.93 23.06
C ILE A 545 13.26 14.54 24.33
N VAL A 546 13.39 15.51 25.25
CA VAL A 546 13.96 15.33 26.59
C VAL A 546 12.85 15.60 27.61
N VAL A 547 12.65 14.67 28.54
CA VAL A 547 11.58 14.72 29.55
C VAL A 547 12.14 14.40 30.94
N ASP A 548 11.54 14.96 31.98
CA ASP A 548 12.03 14.82 33.36
C ASP A 548 10.85 14.53 34.32
N PRO A 549 10.62 13.24 34.65
CA PRO A 549 9.62 12.82 35.64
C PRO A 549 9.76 13.41 37.04
N SER A 550 10.90 14.02 37.40
CA SER A 550 11.03 14.72 38.69
C SER A 550 10.36 16.10 38.69
N LYS A 551 10.09 16.64 37.50
CA LYS A 551 9.50 17.97 37.28
C LYS A 551 8.16 17.93 36.54
N GLN A 552 7.87 16.84 35.86
CA GLN A 552 6.71 16.67 34.99
C GLN A 552 5.93 15.42 35.40
N SER A 553 4.60 15.49 35.35
CA SER A 553 3.78 14.31 35.51
C SER A 553 3.91 13.36 34.31
N ILE A 554 3.67 12.06 34.54
CA ILE A 554 3.68 11.05 33.47
C ILE A 554 2.69 11.40 32.36
N SER A 555 1.54 11.96 32.71
CA SER A 555 0.51 12.40 31.75
C SER A 555 1.02 13.51 30.84
N GLU A 556 1.68 14.53 31.39
CA GLU A 556 2.27 15.63 30.61
C GLU A 556 3.37 15.12 29.67
N ILE A 557 4.23 14.22 30.15
CA ILE A 557 5.28 13.60 29.34
C ILE A 557 4.68 12.81 28.18
N CYS A 558 3.70 11.94 28.45
CA CYS A 558 3.01 11.19 27.41
C CYS A 558 2.36 12.12 26.39
N HIS A 559 1.72 13.20 26.86
CA HIS A 559 1.12 14.20 25.97
C HIS A 559 2.14 14.86 25.04
N GLN A 560 3.32 15.23 25.54
CA GLN A 560 4.39 15.80 24.71
C GLN A 560 4.89 14.81 23.65
N ILE A 561 5.03 13.53 24.00
CA ILE A 561 5.42 12.47 23.05
C ILE A 561 4.33 12.27 21.99
N ILE A 562 3.05 12.32 22.36
CA ILE A 562 1.95 12.29 21.39
C ILE A 562 1.96 13.52 20.48
N LEU A 563 2.24 14.72 21.01
CA LEU A 563 2.37 15.94 20.21
C LEU A 563 3.55 15.85 19.22
N LEU A 564 4.66 15.23 19.61
CA LEU A 564 5.78 14.92 18.72
C LEU A 564 5.29 14.06 17.54
N LEU A 565 4.60 12.95 17.83
CA LEU A 565 4.02 12.08 16.80
C LEU A 565 3.00 12.82 15.92
N GLU A 566 2.15 13.66 16.50
CA GLU A 566 1.20 14.49 15.73
C GLU A 566 1.91 15.49 14.82
N LYS A 567 2.96 16.17 15.30
CA LYS A 567 3.75 17.11 14.51
C LYS A 567 4.29 16.39 13.28
N PHE A 568 4.85 15.19 13.46
CA PHE A 568 5.38 14.38 12.36
C PHE A 568 4.30 13.77 11.45
N LYS A 569 3.10 13.49 11.97
CA LYS A 569 1.90 13.20 11.14
C LYS A 569 1.45 14.43 10.33
N LYS A 570 1.60 15.65 10.87
CA LYS A 570 1.14 16.93 10.30
C LYS A 570 2.15 17.68 9.44
N VAL A 571 3.42 17.25 9.32
CA VAL A 571 4.39 17.87 8.38
C VAL A 571 3.92 17.78 6.90
N LEU A 572 2.82 17.07 6.60
CA LEU A 572 2.19 17.05 5.27
C LEU A 572 0.74 17.55 5.22
N THR A 573 0.31 18.29 6.24
CA THR A 573 -0.97 19.02 6.21
C THR A 573 -0.77 20.50 6.54
N LYS A 574 -0.08 21.22 5.64
CA LYS A 574 -0.25 22.69 5.57
C LYS A 574 -1.67 23.10 5.11
N ALA A 575 -2.52 22.12 4.78
CA ALA A 575 -3.97 22.27 4.62
C ALA A 575 -4.79 22.08 5.92
N VAL A 576 -4.17 21.75 7.07
CA VAL A 576 -4.90 21.52 8.36
C VAL A 576 -4.52 22.56 9.42
N LEU A 577 -4.08 23.75 9.00
CA LEU A 577 -3.95 24.92 9.87
C LEU A 577 -5.29 25.44 10.42
N THR A 578 -6.39 24.71 10.26
CA THR A 578 -7.69 24.99 10.86
C THR A 578 -7.77 24.68 12.36
N LYS A 579 -6.88 23.84 12.93
CA LYS A 579 -6.97 23.50 14.38
C LYS A 579 -6.29 24.53 15.31
N ALA A 580 -5.25 25.24 14.84
CA ALA A 580 -4.63 26.35 15.59
C ALA A 580 -5.33 27.69 15.34
N ALA A 581 -5.93 27.88 14.16
CA ALA A 581 -6.82 29.00 13.87
C ALA A 581 -8.10 28.97 14.73
N ARG A 582 -8.62 27.78 15.09
CA ARG A 582 -9.75 27.61 16.04
C ARG A 582 -9.56 28.37 17.36
N ASN A 583 -8.31 28.52 17.84
CA ASN A 583 -8.02 29.20 19.11
C ASN A 583 -7.72 30.70 18.97
N ARG A 584 -7.48 31.22 17.76
CA ARG A 584 -7.33 32.67 17.51
C ARG A 584 -8.61 33.33 16.99
N VAL A 585 -9.49 32.58 16.33
CA VAL A 585 -10.80 33.07 15.87
C VAL A 585 -11.80 33.19 17.03
N SER A 586 -11.55 32.55 18.18
CA SER A 586 -12.49 32.56 19.31
C SER A 586 -12.61 33.91 20.03
N LYS A 587 -11.58 34.78 20.05
CA LYS A 587 -11.64 36.03 20.84
C LYS A 587 -12.47 37.15 20.21
N ASN A 588 -12.46 37.30 18.88
CA ASN A 588 -13.21 38.37 18.22
C ASN A 588 -14.66 38.01 17.89
N TYR A 589 -15.00 36.72 17.84
CA TYR A 589 -16.37 36.27 17.53
C TYR A 589 -17.21 35.93 18.79
N TYR A 590 -16.57 35.67 19.94
CA TYR A 590 -17.31 35.44 21.19
C TYR A 590 -18.09 36.67 21.67
N SER A 591 -17.60 37.89 21.39
CA SER A 591 -18.30 39.14 21.73
C SER A 591 -19.58 39.32 20.92
N ILE A 592 -19.58 38.91 19.64
CA ILE A 592 -20.74 38.98 18.73
C ILE A 592 -21.77 37.87 19.07
N ILE A 593 -21.30 36.70 19.48
CA ILE A 593 -22.18 35.57 19.88
C ILE A 593 -22.89 35.87 21.21
N GLN A 594 -22.26 36.61 22.14
CA GLN A 594 -22.89 36.96 23.42
C GLN A 594 -24.02 37.99 23.30
N SER A 595 -24.00 38.88 22.31
CA SER A 595 -25.04 39.92 22.09
C SER A 595 -26.26 39.44 21.31
N SER A 596 -26.23 38.20 20.78
CA SER A 596 -27.28 37.65 19.90
C SER A 596 -28.35 36.84 20.65
N SER A 597 -29.55 36.68 20.09
CA SER A 597 -30.64 35.90 20.71
C SER A 597 -30.27 34.42 20.91
N LYS A 598 -30.84 33.78 21.94
CA LYS A 598 -30.51 32.39 22.36
C LYS A 598 -30.68 31.36 21.22
N GLN A 599 -31.65 31.60 20.32
CA GLN A 599 -31.91 30.76 19.14
C GLN A 599 -30.82 30.90 18.08
N LEU A 600 -30.32 32.13 17.86
CA LEU A 600 -29.27 32.43 16.88
C LEU A 600 -27.92 31.83 17.30
N ARG A 601 -27.58 31.94 18.60
CA ARG A 601 -26.37 31.31 19.17
C ARG A 601 -26.33 29.81 18.94
N LYS A 602 -27.46 29.13 19.19
CA LYS A 602 -27.57 27.68 19.04
C LYS A 602 -27.40 27.26 17.57
N THR A 603 -27.97 28.05 16.65
CA THR A 603 -27.90 27.81 15.21
C THR A 603 -26.48 28.04 14.67
N MET A 604 -25.80 29.12 15.09
CA MET A 604 -24.41 29.43 14.70
C MET A 604 -23.40 28.43 15.28
N GLN A 605 -23.58 27.98 16.52
CA GLN A 605 -22.75 26.92 17.12
C GLN A 605 -22.91 25.59 16.38
N THR A 606 -24.13 25.29 15.92
CA THR A 606 -24.42 24.10 15.12
C THR A 606 -23.76 24.21 13.74
N LEU A 607 -23.92 25.33 13.03
CA LEU A 607 -23.28 25.56 11.72
C LEU A 607 -21.74 25.53 11.77
N ALA A 608 -21.13 26.11 12.80
CA ALA A 608 -19.68 26.11 12.99
C ALA A 608 -19.10 24.70 13.30
N TYR A 609 -19.93 23.79 13.80
CA TYR A 609 -19.54 22.40 14.05
C TYR A 609 -19.51 21.56 12.76
N PHE A 610 -20.26 21.95 11.71
CA PHE A 610 -20.53 21.10 10.54
C PHE A 610 -19.82 21.51 9.23
N LEU A 611 -19.12 22.64 9.19
CA LEU A 611 -18.50 23.15 7.96
C LEU A 611 -16.96 23.14 8.06
N ASP A 612 -16.32 22.35 7.20
CA ASP A 612 -14.87 22.06 7.22
C ASP A 612 -14.05 22.96 6.27
N GLU A 613 -14.70 23.83 5.48
CA GLU A 613 -14.05 24.79 4.57
C GLU A 613 -14.30 26.26 5.00
N GLN A 614 -13.21 26.98 5.31
CA GLN A 614 -13.23 28.35 5.84
C GLN A 614 -13.85 29.38 4.88
N GLU A 615 -13.62 29.25 3.57
CA GLU A 615 -14.00 30.27 2.59
C GLU A 615 -15.51 30.32 2.33
N LYS A 616 -16.17 29.15 2.32
CA LYS A 616 -17.63 29.03 2.22
C LYS A 616 -18.32 29.50 3.50
N LEU A 617 -17.76 29.16 4.67
CA LEU A 617 -18.27 29.63 5.96
C LEU A 617 -18.24 31.16 6.06
N GLN A 618 -17.14 31.78 5.62
CA GLN A 618 -16.96 33.22 5.59
C GLN A 618 -17.97 33.91 4.66
N LYS A 619 -18.22 33.32 3.48
CA LYS A 619 -19.18 33.85 2.49
C LYS A 619 -20.62 33.78 3.00
N ILE A 620 -21.01 32.67 3.63
CA ILE A 620 -22.33 32.47 4.24
C ILE A 620 -22.50 33.38 5.46
N MET A 621 -21.48 33.54 6.30
CA MET A 621 -21.53 34.44 7.45
C MET A 621 -21.63 35.92 7.05
N ASN A 622 -20.92 36.35 5.99
CA ASN A 622 -21.03 37.71 5.47
C ASN A 622 -22.42 37.97 4.86
N GLN A 623 -23.02 36.98 4.19
CA GLN A 623 -24.40 37.07 3.71
C GLN A 623 -25.40 37.12 4.87
N MET A 624 -25.22 36.31 5.92
CA MET A 624 -26.04 36.35 7.14
C MET A 624 -25.97 37.71 7.84
N LEU A 625 -24.78 38.29 7.99
CA LEU A 625 -24.60 39.61 8.59
C LEU A 625 -25.26 40.73 7.76
N THR A 626 -25.26 40.59 6.44
CA THR A 626 -25.91 41.55 5.53
C THR A 626 -27.43 41.49 5.66
N VAL A 627 -28.00 40.29 5.81
CA VAL A 627 -29.44 40.08 6.04
C VAL A 627 -29.85 40.56 7.44
N LEU A 628 -29.12 40.17 8.48
CA LEU A 628 -29.38 40.57 9.86
C LEU A 628 -29.35 42.10 10.08
N ASN A 629 -28.55 42.83 9.31
CA ASN A 629 -28.45 44.30 9.40
C ASN A 629 -29.55 45.04 8.62
N ASN A 630 -30.26 44.38 7.70
CA ASN A 630 -31.19 45.04 6.77
C ASN A 630 -32.66 44.60 6.91
N THR A 631 -32.98 43.56 7.70
CA THR A 631 -34.37 43.07 7.82
C THR A 631 -35.03 43.46 9.16
N PRO A 632 -36.25 44.03 9.17
CA PRO A 632 -36.98 44.34 10.41
C PRO A 632 -37.24 43.08 11.26
N GLN A 633 -37.17 43.22 12.59
CA GLN A 633 -37.13 42.13 13.58
C GLN A 633 -38.25 41.05 13.50
N GLY A 634 -39.32 41.26 12.74
CA GLY A 634 -40.43 40.30 12.57
C GLY A 634 -40.19 39.17 11.56
N SER A 635 -39.34 39.35 10.54
CA SER A 635 -39.14 38.39 9.43
C SER A 635 -37.85 37.56 9.52
N LEU A 636 -37.03 37.82 10.55
CA LEU A 636 -35.72 37.21 10.76
C LEU A 636 -35.76 35.66 10.83
N LYS A 637 -36.87 35.09 11.33
CA LYS A 637 -37.03 33.65 11.55
C LYS A 637 -37.20 32.88 10.24
N GLU A 638 -37.92 33.46 9.27
CA GLU A 638 -38.15 32.84 7.95
C GLU A 638 -36.89 32.92 7.08
N GLU A 639 -36.17 34.05 7.10
CA GLU A 639 -34.91 34.18 6.35
C GLU A 639 -33.80 33.25 6.90
N LEU A 640 -33.72 33.07 8.22
CA LEU A 640 -32.77 32.13 8.83
C LEU A 640 -33.06 30.67 8.50
N GLU A 641 -34.34 30.27 8.43
CA GLU A 641 -34.75 28.94 7.96
C GLU A 641 -34.43 28.76 6.47
N HIS A 642 -34.67 29.77 5.64
CA HIS A 642 -34.36 29.75 4.22
C HIS A 642 -32.86 29.62 3.94
N LEU A 643 -32.03 30.30 4.73
CA LEU A 643 -30.58 30.21 4.62
C LEU A 643 -30.05 28.86 5.11
N ARG A 644 -30.61 28.32 6.21
CA ARG A 644 -30.29 26.98 6.71
C ARG A 644 -30.59 25.91 5.66
N TYR A 645 -31.69 26.05 4.93
CA TYR A 645 -32.05 25.14 3.83
C TYR A 645 -31.09 25.24 2.63
N ARG A 646 -30.65 26.45 2.29
CA ARG A 646 -29.71 26.70 1.17
C ARG A 646 -28.31 26.13 1.44
N VAL A 647 -27.82 26.24 2.67
CA VAL A 647 -26.54 25.65 3.10
C VAL A 647 -26.59 24.12 3.07
N GLU A 648 -27.74 23.54 3.43
CA GLU A 648 -27.92 22.09 3.38
C GLU A 648 -28.05 21.56 1.94
N LEU A 649 -28.59 22.37 1.02
CA LEU A 649 -28.59 22.08 -0.41
C LEU A 649 -27.17 22.05 -1.00
N GLU A 650 -26.33 23.04 -0.67
CA GLU A 650 -24.92 23.04 -1.10
C GLU A 650 -24.12 21.88 -0.50
N ARG A 651 -24.45 21.47 0.74
CA ARG A 651 -23.88 20.27 1.38
C ARG A 651 -24.19 19.02 0.56
N VAL A 652 -25.45 18.78 0.19
CA VAL A 652 -25.88 17.60 -0.57
C VAL A 652 -25.21 17.57 -1.96
N MET A 653 -25.18 18.70 -2.66
CA MET A 653 -24.51 18.81 -3.97
C MET A 653 -22.97 18.60 -3.86
N SER A 654 -22.35 18.97 -2.74
CA SER A 654 -20.91 18.73 -2.51
C SER A 654 -20.56 17.29 -2.14
N LEU A 655 -21.55 16.49 -1.70
CA LEU A 655 -21.38 15.10 -1.31
C LEU A 655 -21.44 14.13 -2.51
N GLU A 656 -22.16 14.49 -3.59
CA GLU A 656 -22.18 13.72 -4.85
C GLU A 656 -20.78 13.56 -5.47
N ALA A 657 -19.89 14.54 -5.30
CA ALA A 657 -18.56 14.52 -5.91
C ALA A 657 -17.54 13.61 -5.20
N LYS A 658 -17.87 12.96 -4.08
CA LYS A 658 -16.87 12.35 -3.17
C LYS A 658 -17.14 10.91 -2.72
N PHE A 659 -18.20 10.24 -3.16
CA PHE A 659 -18.51 8.88 -2.69
C PHE A 659 -18.47 7.81 -3.79
N THR A 660 -17.95 6.63 -3.45
CA THR A 660 -18.09 5.41 -4.27
C THR A 660 -19.43 4.71 -4.00
N ARG A 661 -19.90 3.87 -4.93
CA ARG A 661 -21.21 3.14 -4.86
C ARG A 661 -21.51 2.49 -3.49
N LYS A 662 -20.49 1.98 -2.79
CA LYS A 662 -20.62 1.36 -1.44
C LYS A 662 -20.89 2.36 -0.30
N GLN A 663 -20.48 3.62 -0.49
CA GLN A 663 -20.61 4.68 0.52
C GLN A 663 -21.94 5.42 0.39
N LEU A 664 -22.47 5.58 -0.84
CA LEU A 664 -23.83 6.08 -1.06
C LEU A 664 -24.89 5.14 -0.47
N ALA A 665 -24.70 3.81 -0.61
CA ALA A 665 -25.57 2.82 0.02
C ALA A 665 -25.54 2.89 1.56
N LYS A 666 -24.38 3.23 2.15
CA LYS A 666 -24.23 3.35 3.61
C LYS A 666 -24.86 4.64 4.16
N VAL A 667 -24.78 5.74 3.41
CA VAL A 667 -25.46 7.01 3.73
C VAL A 667 -26.99 6.87 3.64
N ALA A 668 -27.50 6.11 2.68
CA ALA A 668 -28.93 5.80 2.57
C ALA A 668 -29.43 4.94 3.75
N ILE A 669 -28.61 4.01 4.26
CA ILE A 669 -28.92 3.17 5.42
C ILE A 669 -28.88 3.94 6.75
N ASP A 670 -28.10 5.02 6.86
CA ASP A 670 -27.93 5.79 8.11
C ASP A 670 -28.96 6.92 8.31
N LEU A 671 -29.78 7.24 7.30
CA LEU A 671 -30.83 8.26 7.35
C LEU A 671 -32.04 7.98 8.28
N PRO A 672 -32.43 6.72 8.62
CA PRO A 672 -33.61 6.47 9.47
C PRO A 672 -33.42 6.72 10.98
N ARG A 673 -32.20 7.01 11.47
CA ARG A 673 -31.94 7.20 12.92
C ARG A 673 -32.13 8.64 13.42
N MET A 674 -33.13 9.36 12.92
CA MET A 674 -33.60 10.61 13.54
C MET A 674 -34.91 10.36 14.29
N SER A 675 -34.92 10.74 15.56
CA SER A 675 -35.96 10.39 16.54
C SER A 675 -37.37 10.87 16.17
N LYS A 676 -38.35 10.14 16.73
CA LYS A 676 -39.83 10.15 16.59
C LYS A 676 -40.60 11.50 16.64
N SER A 677 -40.00 12.68 16.52
CA SER A 677 -40.73 13.96 16.53
C SER A 677 -40.52 14.78 15.26
N LYS A 678 -41.57 14.86 14.42
CA LYS A 678 -41.70 15.52 13.11
C LYS A 678 -41.46 14.61 11.89
N ARG A 679 -42.50 13.87 11.52
CA ARG A 679 -42.73 13.45 10.12
C ARG A 679 -43.14 14.69 9.31
N ILE A 680 -42.79 14.70 8.02
CA ILE A 680 -42.90 15.77 6.98
C ILE A 680 -41.58 16.56 6.81
N PHE A 681 -40.80 16.21 5.78
CA PHE A 681 -39.90 17.18 5.14
C PHE A 681 -40.75 18.03 4.20
N GLY A 682 -41.19 19.18 4.69
CA GLY A 682 -41.98 20.12 3.90
C GLY A 682 -42.42 21.30 4.75
N ASN A 683 -41.94 22.49 4.39
CA ASN A 683 -42.72 23.70 4.61
C ASN A 683 -43.88 23.67 3.60
N GLU A 684 -45.04 24.23 3.92
CA GLU A 684 -46.37 23.91 3.35
C GLU A 684 -46.55 23.99 1.81
N ASN A 685 -45.54 24.45 1.04
CA ASN A 685 -45.68 24.84 -0.36
C ASN A 685 -44.82 24.09 -1.41
N TYR A 686 -43.96 23.13 -1.05
CA TYR A 686 -43.09 22.42 -2.02
C TYR A 686 -43.06 20.89 -1.85
N THR A 687 -42.93 20.14 -2.95
CA THR A 687 -42.72 18.67 -2.99
C THR A 687 -41.50 18.34 -3.86
N MET A 688 -40.65 17.42 -3.39
CA MET A 688 -39.41 17.01 -4.06
C MET A 688 -39.58 15.63 -4.69
N ILE A 689 -39.18 15.46 -5.95
CA ILE A 689 -39.28 14.20 -6.70
C ILE A 689 -37.90 13.81 -7.21
N PHE A 690 -37.55 12.53 -7.06
CA PHE A 690 -36.34 11.93 -7.59
C PHE A 690 -36.68 11.06 -8.80
N THR A 691 -35.98 11.25 -9.92
CA THR A 691 -36.12 10.45 -11.13
C THR A 691 -34.78 9.79 -11.42
N ILE A 692 -34.76 8.45 -11.47
CA ILE A 692 -33.56 7.69 -11.84
C ILE A 692 -33.67 7.35 -13.32
N ASN A 693 -32.73 7.84 -14.12
CA ASN A 693 -32.70 7.57 -15.54
C ASN A 693 -31.77 6.38 -15.83
N ILE A 694 -32.38 5.24 -16.15
CA ILE A 694 -31.69 3.94 -16.21
C ILE A 694 -30.85 3.80 -17.49
N ALA A 695 -31.12 4.60 -18.53
CA ALA A 695 -30.39 4.54 -19.79
C ALA A 695 -28.98 5.15 -19.71
N ASP A 696 -28.76 6.12 -18.82
CA ASP A 696 -27.50 6.85 -18.70
C ASP A 696 -26.93 6.90 -17.27
N ASP A 697 -27.49 6.11 -16.35
CA ASP A 697 -27.07 6.01 -14.95
C ASP A 697 -27.10 7.38 -14.20
N SER A 698 -28.01 8.29 -14.58
CA SER A 698 -28.17 9.60 -13.93
C SER A 698 -29.34 9.65 -12.93
N LEU A 699 -29.20 10.48 -11.88
CA LEU A 699 -30.25 10.79 -10.91
C LEU A 699 -30.63 12.27 -11.08
N GLU A 700 -31.88 12.54 -11.46
CA GLU A 700 -32.41 13.89 -11.61
C GLU A 700 -33.35 14.23 -10.45
N MET A 701 -33.11 15.35 -9.78
CA MET A 701 -33.92 15.85 -8.65
C MET A 701 -34.71 17.07 -9.09
N ARG A 702 -36.04 17.07 -8.90
CA ARG A 702 -36.92 18.21 -9.23
C ARG A 702 -37.75 18.66 -8.03
N TYR A 703 -37.93 19.97 -7.90
CA TYR A 703 -38.79 20.61 -6.90
C TYR A 703 -40.04 21.16 -7.57
N MET A 704 -41.23 20.84 -7.03
CA MET A 704 -42.52 21.36 -7.53
C MET A 704 -43.28 22.13 -6.45
N TYR A 705 -43.91 23.24 -6.84
CA TYR A 705 -44.78 24.07 -5.98
C TYR A 705 -46.20 23.48 -5.91
N LYS A 706 -46.79 23.45 -4.71
CA LYS A 706 -48.01 22.66 -4.41
C LYS A 706 -49.28 23.14 -5.13
N GLU A 707 -49.35 24.39 -5.60
CA GLU A 707 -50.53 24.91 -6.33
C GLU A 707 -50.75 24.27 -7.71
N ASN A 708 -49.73 23.61 -8.28
CA ASN A 708 -49.82 22.94 -9.58
C ASN A 708 -50.19 21.44 -9.51
N VAL A 709 -50.49 20.90 -8.33
CA VAL A 709 -50.88 19.49 -8.16
C VAL A 709 -52.31 19.43 -7.63
N LYS A 710 -53.28 19.40 -8.53
CA LYS A 710 -54.70 19.18 -8.20
C LYS A 710 -55.11 17.81 -8.71
N THR A 711 -55.16 16.84 -7.80
CA THR A 711 -55.65 15.44 -7.89
C THR A 711 -54.62 14.33 -8.19
N ALA A 712 -54.80 13.21 -7.47
CA ALA A 712 -53.96 12.01 -7.48
C ALA A 712 -53.98 11.24 -8.82
N SER A 713 -54.81 11.65 -9.79
CA SER A 713 -54.82 11.09 -11.15
C SER A 713 -53.58 11.47 -11.96
N GLN A 714 -52.84 12.51 -11.60
CA GLN A 714 -51.60 12.89 -12.31
C GLN A 714 -50.41 11.97 -11.98
N PHE A 715 -50.51 11.10 -10.98
CA PHE A 715 -49.52 10.03 -10.76
C PHE A 715 -49.66 8.89 -11.78
N SER A 716 -50.78 8.81 -12.51
CA SER A 716 -51.02 7.73 -13.48
C SER A 716 -50.40 7.93 -14.86
N ASP A 717 -49.89 9.14 -15.16
CA ASP A 717 -49.36 9.49 -16.49
C ASP A 717 -47.84 9.70 -16.54
N VAL A 718 -47.09 9.13 -15.59
CA VAL A 718 -45.65 8.90 -15.82
C VAL A 718 -45.54 7.75 -16.83
N THR A 719 -45.70 8.12 -18.09
CA THR A 719 -45.48 7.24 -19.23
C THR A 719 -44.01 6.84 -19.20
N MET A 720 -43.71 5.63 -18.71
CA MET A 720 -42.38 5.06 -18.78
C MET A 720 -42.04 4.79 -20.24
N LEU A 721 -41.27 5.68 -20.85
CA LEU A 721 -40.60 5.44 -22.13
C LEU A 721 -39.43 4.48 -21.87
N SER A 722 -39.75 3.19 -21.74
CA SER A 722 -38.79 2.09 -21.86
C SER A 722 -38.88 1.55 -23.29
N GLN A 723 -37.78 1.61 -24.05
CA GLN A 723 -37.65 0.94 -25.35
C GLN A 723 -37.33 -0.56 -25.21
N ASP A 724 -37.39 -1.12 -23.99
CA ASP A 724 -37.12 -2.54 -23.74
C ASP A 724 -38.42 -3.35 -23.68
N SER A 725 -38.69 -4.11 -24.75
CA SER A 725 -39.90 -4.92 -24.95
C SER A 725 -40.17 -5.97 -23.85
N THR A 726 -39.13 -6.31 -23.08
CA THR A 726 -39.19 -7.33 -22.03
C THR A 726 -39.84 -6.80 -20.75
N ILE A 727 -39.60 -5.53 -20.41
CA ILE A 727 -40.07 -4.90 -19.16
C ILE A 727 -41.54 -4.47 -19.26
N SER A 728 -41.98 -3.99 -20.42
CA SER A 728 -43.38 -3.63 -20.68
C SER A 728 -44.33 -4.84 -20.55
N THR A 729 -43.87 -6.01 -20.99
CA THR A 729 -44.66 -7.26 -20.98
C THR A 729 -44.89 -7.79 -19.55
N VAL A 730 -43.84 -7.79 -18.71
CA VAL A 730 -43.90 -8.23 -17.30
C VAL A 730 -44.80 -7.31 -16.46
N LEU A 731 -44.73 -6.00 -16.68
CA LEU A 731 -45.55 -5.03 -15.93
C LEU A 731 -47.02 -5.06 -16.36
N SER A 732 -47.32 -5.35 -17.63
CA SER A 732 -48.71 -5.53 -18.09
C SER A 732 -49.39 -6.77 -17.50
N GLN A 733 -48.65 -7.88 -17.37
CA GLN A 733 -49.14 -9.17 -16.86
C GLN A 733 -49.41 -9.17 -15.34
N HIS A 734 -48.83 -8.24 -14.57
CA HIS A 734 -48.97 -8.17 -13.11
C HIS A 734 -49.69 -6.91 -12.60
N SER A 735 -50.24 -6.10 -13.51
CA SER A 735 -51.03 -4.89 -13.19
C SER A 735 -52.29 -5.18 -12.33
N SER A 736 -52.78 -6.42 -12.33
CA SER A 736 -53.93 -6.86 -11.52
C SER A 736 -53.56 -7.16 -10.06
N LEU A 737 -52.32 -7.58 -9.78
CA LEU A 737 -51.80 -7.84 -8.43
C LEU A 737 -51.56 -6.52 -7.67
N LEU A 738 -51.03 -5.50 -8.36
CA LEU A 738 -50.78 -4.17 -7.78
C LEU A 738 -52.07 -3.36 -7.53
N LYS A 739 -53.20 -3.74 -8.15
CA LYS A 739 -54.49 -3.05 -7.99
C LYS A 739 -55.36 -3.55 -6.84
N ARG A 740 -55.06 -4.71 -6.23
CA ARG A 740 -56.01 -5.38 -5.31
C ARG A 740 -55.62 -5.43 -3.83
N SER A 741 -54.40 -5.05 -3.47
CA SER A 741 -54.01 -4.77 -2.08
C SER A 741 -52.91 -3.70 -2.07
N PRO A 742 -53.07 -2.59 -1.34
CA PRO A 742 -52.00 -1.61 -1.20
C PRO A 742 -50.94 -2.21 -0.28
N ILE A 743 -49.96 -2.93 -0.85
CA ILE A 743 -48.72 -3.23 -0.13
C ILE A 743 -47.93 -1.93 -0.16
N VAL A 744 -48.11 -1.11 0.87
CA VAL A 744 -47.19 -0.03 1.18
C VAL A 744 -45.93 -0.69 1.72
N LEU A 745 -44.93 -0.90 0.87
CA LEU A 745 -43.58 -1.24 1.31
C LEU A 745 -43.04 0.01 2.04
N GLU A 746 -42.71 -0.12 3.33
CA GLU A 746 -42.03 0.97 4.03
C GLU A 746 -40.60 1.12 3.46
N ASP A 747 -40.06 2.35 3.48
CA ASP A 747 -38.85 2.78 2.74
C ASP A 747 -37.66 1.82 2.84
N GLU A 748 -37.49 1.13 3.97
CA GLU A 748 -36.41 0.15 4.20
C GLU A 748 -36.54 -1.13 3.36
N GLU A 749 -37.77 -1.57 3.03
CA GLU A 749 -38.03 -2.80 2.27
C GLU A 749 -37.81 -2.59 0.77
N PHE A 750 -38.15 -1.40 0.27
CA PHE A 750 -37.86 -0.98 -1.10
C PHE A 750 -36.36 -0.76 -1.34
N LEU A 751 -35.66 -0.17 -0.36
CA LEU A 751 -34.21 0.02 -0.38
C LEU A 751 -33.45 -1.32 -0.35
N PHE A 752 -33.94 -2.32 0.37
CA PHE A 752 -33.34 -3.65 0.42
C PHE A 752 -33.56 -4.43 -0.90
N PHE A 753 -34.76 -4.31 -1.50
CA PHE A 753 -35.06 -4.87 -2.82
C PHE A 753 -34.12 -4.31 -3.90
N MET A 754 -33.93 -2.99 -3.91
CA MET A 754 -32.99 -2.31 -4.81
C MET A 754 -31.54 -2.73 -4.56
N TYR A 755 -31.13 -2.90 -3.30
CA TYR A 755 -29.79 -3.36 -2.92
C TYR A 755 -29.52 -4.79 -3.42
N SER A 756 -30.46 -5.72 -3.28
CA SER A 756 -30.32 -7.11 -3.76
C SER A 756 -30.34 -7.21 -5.29
N TYR A 757 -31.19 -6.45 -5.97
CA TYR A 757 -31.27 -6.43 -7.45
C TYR A 757 -29.97 -5.88 -8.08
N ILE A 758 -29.42 -4.80 -7.52
CA ILE A 758 -28.18 -4.17 -8.00
C ILE A 758 -26.94 -5.04 -7.73
N THR A 759 -26.92 -5.82 -6.64
CA THR A 759 -25.72 -6.55 -6.22
C THR A 759 -25.58 -7.96 -6.82
N THR A 760 -26.68 -8.63 -7.19
CA THR A 760 -26.65 -10.06 -7.59
C THR A 760 -26.77 -10.32 -9.09
N LYS A 761 -27.20 -9.34 -9.90
CA LYS A 761 -27.37 -9.48 -11.37
C LYS A 761 -28.23 -10.69 -11.83
N GLN A 762 -28.99 -11.34 -10.96
CA GLN A 762 -29.95 -12.39 -11.32
C GLN A 762 -31.39 -11.92 -11.07
N GLN A 763 -32.33 -12.40 -11.88
CA GLN A 763 -33.78 -12.19 -11.68
C GLN A 763 -34.20 -12.81 -10.34
N ILE A 764 -34.17 -12.02 -9.26
CA ILE A 764 -34.80 -12.40 -8.01
C ILE A 764 -36.30 -12.17 -8.18
N ASN A 765 -37.09 -13.23 -8.07
CA ASN A 765 -38.55 -13.16 -8.12
C ASN A 765 -39.04 -12.35 -6.91
N MET A 766 -39.93 -11.37 -7.14
CA MET A 766 -40.35 -10.36 -6.16
C MET A 766 -40.95 -10.97 -4.88
N GLU A 767 -41.53 -12.15 -5.01
CA GLU A 767 -42.09 -12.95 -3.91
C GLU A 767 -41.04 -13.37 -2.87
N TRP A 768 -39.77 -13.55 -3.25
CA TRP A 768 -38.71 -14.04 -2.35
C TRP A 768 -38.07 -12.93 -1.50
N ALA A 769 -38.10 -11.67 -1.96
CA ALA A 769 -37.61 -10.53 -1.18
C ALA A 769 -38.52 -10.21 0.01
N ILE A 770 -39.82 -10.46 -0.13
CA ILE A 770 -40.83 -10.26 0.91
C ILE A 770 -40.66 -11.28 2.04
N VAL A 771 -40.40 -12.55 1.70
CA VAL A 771 -40.14 -13.63 2.68
C VAL A 771 -38.90 -13.31 3.54
N TYR A 772 -37.85 -12.72 2.96
CA TYR A 772 -36.63 -12.32 3.66
C TYR A 772 -36.83 -11.18 4.68
N SER A 773 -37.60 -10.14 4.32
CA SER A 773 -37.89 -9.01 5.24
C SER A 773 -38.60 -9.50 6.52
N ILE A 774 -39.55 -10.41 6.35
CA ILE A 774 -40.40 -10.88 7.45
C ILE A 774 -39.63 -11.84 8.38
N PHE A 775 -38.69 -12.63 7.85
CA PHE A 775 -37.84 -13.52 8.64
C PHE A 775 -36.89 -12.76 9.59
N ASN A 776 -36.35 -11.63 9.14
CA ASN A 776 -35.49 -10.77 9.97
C ASN A 776 -36.25 -10.10 11.12
N GLN A 777 -37.54 -9.78 10.93
CA GLN A 777 -38.38 -9.22 11.99
C GLN A 777 -38.70 -10.25 13.09
N PHE A 778 -38.76 -11.54 12.75
CA PHE A 778 -38.99 -12.63 13.71
C PHE A 778 -37.77 -12.87 14.61
N ASN A 779 -36.56 -12.83 14.05
CA ASN A 779 -35.31 -12.96 14.82
C ASN A 779 -35.09 -11.81 15.82
N LEU A 780 -35.51 -10.59 15.46
CA LEU A 780 -35.47 -9.44 16.37
C LEU A 780 -36.45 -9.58 17.54
N LEU A 781 -37.59 -10.24 17.32
CA LEU A 781 -38.58 -10.54 18.35
C LEU A 781 -38.08 -11.64 19.30
N SER A 782 -37.44 -12.68 18.78
CA SER A 782 -36.87 -13.80 19.58
C SER A 782 -35.78 -13.31 20.53
N LYS A 783 -34.84 -12.48 20.05
CA LYS A 783 -33.79 -11.88 20.88
C LYS A 783 -34.34 -10.94 21.96
N HIS A 784 -35.49 -10.32 21.72
CA HIS A 784 -36.15 -9.47 22.70
C HIS A 784 -36.80 -10.29 23.82
N ILE A 785 -37.37 -11.45 23.50
CA ILE A 785 -37.94 -12.40 24.46
C ILE A 785 -36.85 -13.04 25.34
N GLU A 786 -35.71 -13.44 24.74
CA GLU A 786 -34.55 -13.95 25.47
C GLU A 786 -33.97 -12.93 26.46
N SER A 787 -34.00 -11.63 26.11
CA SER A 787 -33.48 -10.56 26.99
C SER A 787 -34.34 -10.29 28.24
N GLN A 788 -35.51 -10.90 28.36
CA GLN A 788 -36.45 -10.71 29.48
C GLN A 788 -36.42 -11.86 30.51
N ASN A 789 -35.49 -12.83 30.39
CA ASN A 789 -35.26 -13.91 31.38
C ASN A 789 -36.52 -14.73 31.75
N PHE A 790 -37.29 -15.16 30.74
CA PHE A 790 -38.31 -16.20 30.94
C PHE A 790 -37.64 -17.58 30.96
N GLU A 791 -37.72 -18.31 32.07
CA GLU A 791 -37.28 -19.70 32.15
C GLU A 791 -38.13 -20.57 31.20
N TYR A 792 -37.44 -21.29 30.32
CA TYR A 792 -37.99 -21.86 29.10
C TYR A 792 -38.78 -23.17 29.32
N GLU A 793 -38.86 -23.71 30.55
CA GLU A 793 -39.45 -25.04 30.81
C GLU A 793 -40.90 -25.04 31.32
N ASP A 794 -41.44 -23.95 31.88
CA ASP A 794 -42.83 -23.93 32.40
C ASP A 794 -43.88 -23.45 31.38
N ALA A 795 -43.47 -23.07 30.16
CA ALA A 795 -44.36 -22.53 29.13
C ALA A 795 -45.03 -23.60 28.23
N LYS A 796 -45.10 -24.86 28.65
CA LYS A 796 -45.82 -25.89 27.88
C LYS A 796 -47.33 -25.81 28.11
N ASN A 797 -47.99 -25.21 27.12
CA ASN A 797 -49.34 -25.54 26.64
C ASN A 797 -50.61 -24.90 27.24
N LYS A 798 -50.58 -24.05 28.29
CA LYS A 798 -51.85 -23.39 28.72
C LYS A 798 -51.84 -21.88 28.98
N GLU A 799 -50.70 -21.19 28.95
CA GLU A 799 -50.68 -19.73 29.16
C GLU A 799 -50.50 -18.87 27.92
N ILE A 800 -50.07 -19.40 26.77
CA ILE A 800 -49.89 -18.57 25.56
C ILE A 800 -51.24 -18.03 25.05
N SER A 801 -52.31 -18.83 25.08
CA SER A 801 -53.64 -18.37 24.69
C SER A 801 -54.24 -17.36 25.69
N LYS A 802 -53.81 -17.42 26.96
CA LYS A 802 -54.22 -16.51 28.04
C LYS A 802 -53.44 -15.19 27.98
N LEU A 803 -52.15 -15.23 27.64
CA LEU A 803 -51.30 -14.08 27.31
C LEU A 803 -51.79 -13.37 26.05
N ILE A 804 -52.23 -14.11 25.02
CA ILE A 804 -52.82 -13.54 23.79
C ILE A 804 -54.18 -12.88 24.07
N LYS A 805 -55.04 -13.47 24.91
CA LYS A 805 -56.31 -12.81 25.30
C LYS A 805 -56.11 -11.62 26.23
N ASN A 806 -55.20 -11.69 27.18
CA ASN A 806 -54.94 -10.60 28.12
C ASN A 806 -54.16 -9.43 27.49
N SER A 807 -53.33 -9.68 26.46
CA SER A 807 -52.66 -8.62 25.68
C SER A 807 -53.59 -7.89 24.72
N MET A 808 -54.77 -8.44 24.43
CA MET A 808 -55.81 -7.75 23.66
C MET A 808 -56.78 -6.93 24.52
N SER A 809 -56.72 -7.01 25.85
CA SER A 809 -57.71 -6.38 26.75
C SER A 809 -57.16 -5.40 27.78
N THR A 810 -55.89 -5.01 27.74
CA THR A 810 -55.33 -3.95 28.60
C THR A 810 -54.69 -2.85 27.75
N GLU A 811 -55.04 -1.60 28.06
CA GLU A 811 -54.71 -0.36 27.32
C GLU A 811 -53.19 0.00 27.25
N GLY A 812 -52.28 -0.94 27.44
CA GLY A 812 -50.84 -0.68 27.61
C GLY A 812 -49.90 -1.18 26.51
N VAL A 813 -50.35 -2.00 25.56
CA VAL A 813 -49.47 -2.56 24.52
C VAL A 813 -49.64 -1.78 23.21
N GLU A 814 -48.59 -1.07 22.80
CA GLU A 814 -48.58 -0.17 21.63
C GLU A 814 -49.02 -0.88 20.34
N ARG A 815 -49.85 -0.19 19.53
CA ARG A 815 -50.36 -0.58 18.18
C ARG A 815 -49.34 -1.21 17.22
N ALA A 816 -48.04 -1.05 17.48
CA ALA A 816 -46.95 -1.64 16.70
C ALA A 816 -46.82 -3.16 16.88
N GLU A 817 -47.11 -3.70 18.06
CA GLU A 817 -46.98 -5.15 18.33
C GLU A 817 -48.14 -5.94 17.72
N THR A 818 -49.36 -5.41 17.77
CA THR A 818 -50.53 -5.98 17.08
C THR A 818 -50.34 -6.00 15.55
N ALA A 819 -49.71 -4.97 14.98
CA ALA A 819 -49.39 -4.89 13.56
C ALA A 819 -48.25 -5.85 13.15
N ARG A 820 -47.34 -6.17 14.06
CA ARG A 820 -46.27 -7.17 13.82
C ARG A 820 -46.81 -8.59 13.87
N LEU A 821 -47.65 -8.91 14.86
CA LEU A 821 -48.32 -10.21 14.95
C LEU A 821 -49.22 -10.47 13.74
N LYS A 822 -49.96 -9.45 13.27
CA LYS A 822 -50.79 -9.57 12.06
C LYS A 822 -49.98 -9.90 10.80
N ARG A 823 -48.80 -9.32 10.63
CA ARG A 823 -47.90 -9.59 9.49
C ARG A 823 -47.31 -11.00 9.51
N VAL A 824 -47.07 -11.56 10.70
CA VAL A 824 -46.66 -12.96 10.85
C VAL A 824 -47.80 -13.90 10.43
N PHE A 825 -49.04 -13.61 10.79
CA PHE A 825 -50.20 -14.39 10.33
C PHE A 825 -50.43 -14.27 8.81
N ASP A 826 -50.24 -13.10 8.22
CA ASP A 826 -50.36 -12.90 6.77
C ASP A 826 -49.27 -13.69 5.99
N LEU A 827 -48.06 -13.80 6.54
CA LEU A 827 -46.97 -14.62 5.96
C LEU A 827 -47.30 -16.11 6.02
N VAL A 828 -47.80 -16.59 7.15
CA VAL A 828 -48.17 -18.01 7.32
C VAL A 828 -49.28 -18.39 6.34
N ASP A 829 -50.26 -17.51 6.14
CA ASP A 829 -51.35 -17.74 5.19
C ASP A 829 -50.87 -17.70 3.72
N TYR A 830 -49.89 -16.85 3.40
CA TYR A 830 -49.27 -16.81 2.07
C TYR A 830 -48.47 -18.09 1.76
N VAL A 831 -47.64 -18.57 2.70
CA VAL A 831 -46.86 -19.81 2.53
C VAL A 831 -47.80 -21.00 2.35
N ARG A 832 -48.86 -21.10 3.17
CA ARG A 832 -49.89 -22.13 3.02
C ARG A 832 -50.53 -22.09 1.63
N LYS A 833 -50.99 -20.91 1.18
CA LYS A 833 -51.60 -20.73 -0.14
C LYS A 833 -50.65 -21.04 -1.30
N THR A 834 -49.35 -20.80 -1.13
CA THR A 834 -48.34 -21.06 -2.18
C THR A 834 -48.06 -22.55 -2.29
N ILE A 835 -47.93 -23.24 -1.16
CA ILE A 835 -47.80 -24.69 -1.08
C ILE A 835 -49.05 -25.36 -1.69
N GLU A 836 -50.25 -24.87 -1.35
CA GLU A 836 -51.53 -25.36 -1.91
C GLU A 836 -51.67 -25.08 -3.41
N LYS A 837 -51.30 -23.87 -3.87
CA LYS A 837 -51.41 -23.44 -5.27
C LYS A 837 -50.42 -24.18 -6.17
N ASP A 838 -49.17 -24.34 -5.73
CA ASP A 838 -48.11 -24.93 -6.53
C ASP A 838 -48.00 -26.45 -6.34
N GLN A 839 -48.86 -27.03 -5.48
CA GLN A 839 -48.90 -28.46 -5.13
C GLN A 839 -47.53 -29.06 -4.78
N ILE A 840 -46.68 -28.26 -4.13
CA ILE A 840 -45.37 -28.69 -3.66
C ILE A 840 -45.45 -29.03 -2.18
N ASP A 841 -44.70 -30.04 -1.74
CA ASP A 841 -44.54 -30.27 -0.31
C ASP A 841 -43.61 -29.22 0.31
N LEU A 842 -43.66 -29.15 1.64
CA LEU A 842 -42.90 -28.17 2.40
C LEU A 842 -41.38 -28.40 2.31
N GLU A 843 -40.91 -29.64 2.21
CA GLU A 843 -39.47 -29.91 2.06
C GLU A 843 -38.96 -29.38 0.71
N THR A 844 -39.74 -29.55 -0.36
CA THR A 844 -39.45 -29.03 -1.69
C THR A 844 -39.50 -27.50 -1.72
N PHE A 845 -40.42 -26.89 -0.97
CA PHE A 845 -40.44 -25.43 -0.77
C PHE A 845 -39.18 -24.95 -0.04
N LEU A 846 -38.77 -25.63 1.03
CA LEU A 846 -37.58 -25.30 1.82
C LEU A 846 -36.26 -25.55 1.05
N GLU A 847 -36.20 -26.56 0.18
CA GLU A 847 -35.04 -26.79 -0.69
C GLU A 847 -34.88 -25.71 -1.76
N LYS A 848 -35.99 -25.19 -2.30
CA LYS A 848 -35.95 -24.09 -3.29
C LYS A 848 -35.39 -22.78 -2.72
N ILE A 849 -35.53 -22.53 -1.42
CA ILE A 849 -34.95 -21.35 -0.74
C ILE A 849 -33.53 -21.58 -0.21
N ARG A 850 -33.06 -22.82 -0.16
CA ARG A 850 -31.71 -23.21 0.29
C ARG A 850 -30.54 -22.48 -0.43
N PRO A 851 -30.61 -22.14 -1.74
CA PRO A 851 -29.53 -21.43 -2.44
C PRO A 851 -29.29 -19.98 -1.97
N LEU A 852 -30.25 -19.38 -1.24
CA LEU A 852 -30.07 -18.07 -0.62
C LEU A 852 -29.04 -18.09 0.53
N ASN A 853 -28.54 -19.27 0.92
CA ASN A 853 -27.55 -19.44 2.00
C ASN A 853 -26.13 -18.91 1.70
N PHE A 854 -25.82 -18.43 0.49
CA PHE A 854 -24.44 -18.03 0.16
C PHE A 854 -24.01 -16.66 0.71
N THR A 855 -24.87 -15.98 1.49
CA THR A 855 -24.58 -14.66 2.09
C THR A 855 -24.73 -14.65 3.62
N PHE A 856 -24.31 -15.72 4.31
CA PHE A 856 -24.39 -15.83 5.77
C PHE A 856 -23.02 -15.95 6.46
N ASN A 857 -22.18 -14.92 6.36
CA ASN A 857 -20.96 -14.82 7.17
C ASN A 857 -21.14 -14.07 8.50
N TYR A 858 -22.38 -13.75 8.90
CA TYR A 858 -22.69 -13.01 10.14
C TYR A 858 -23.50 -13.80 11.18
N LEU A 859 -23.79 -15.09 10.94
CA LEU A 859 -24.54 -15.97 11.86
C LEU A 859 -23.76 -17.26 12.15
N LYS A 860 -22.56 -17.12 12.71
CA LYS A 860 -21.75 -18.27 13.17
C LYS A 860 -22.13 -18.81 14.56
N GLU A 861 -23.20 -18.31 15.17
CA GLU A 861 -23.54 -18.60 16.57
C GLU A 861 -24.96 -19.16 16.78
N VAL A 862 -25.65 -19.64 15.74
CA VAL A 862 -26.89 -20.41 15.90
C VAL A 862 -26.67 -21.79 15.31
N GLU A 863 -26.72 -22.82 16.15
CA GLU A 863 -26.57 -24.22 15.75
C GLU A 863 -27.68 -24.56 14.72
N PRO A 864 -27.35 -25.18 13.56
CA PRO A 864 -28.32 -25.52 12.51
C PRO A 864 -29.52 -26.34 13.00
N GLU A 865 -29.37 -27.01 14.14
CA GLU A 865 -30.38 -27.85 14.78
C GLU A 865 -31.46 -27.04 15.51
N GLU A 866 -31.12 -25.90 16.12
CA GLU A 866 -32.08 -25.00 16.78
C GLU A 866 -33.01 -24.32 15.78
N PHE A 867 -32.48 -23.92 14.63
CA PHE A 867 -33.25 -23.38 13.52
C PHE A 867 -34.27 -24.39 12.98
N ARG A 868 -33.87 -25.66 12.88
CA ARG A 868 -34.73 -26.76 12.42
C ARG A 868 -35.88 -27.04 13.41
N ASN A 869 -35.56 -27.03 14.70
CA ASN A 869 -36.54 -27.27 15.77
C ASN A 869 -37.58 -26.14 15.85
N LEU A 870 -37.17 -24.88 15.66
CA LEU A 870 -38.09 -23.74 15.65
C LEU A 870 -39.06 -23.77 14.45
N VAL A 871 -38.55 -24.14 13.26
CA VAL A 871 -39.37 -24.31 12.06
C VAL A 871 -40.39 -25.43 12.28
N ASN A 872 -39.98 -26.57 12.84
CA ASN A 872 -40.88 -27.68 13.15
C ASN A 872 -41.96 -27.32 14.19
N LEU A 873 -41.62 -26.53 15.21
CA LEU A 873 -42.56 -26.08 16.25
C LEU A 873 -43.64 -25.14 15.70
N VAL A 874 -43.28 -24.25 14.78
CA VAL A 874 -44.23 -23.35 14.09
C VAL A 874 -45.18 -24.15 13.20
N LEU A 875 -44.66 -25.20 12.54
CA LEU A 875 -45.44 -26.06 11.65
C LEU A 875 -46.38 -27.01 12.42
N GLU A 876 -45.98 -27.51 13.59
CA GLU A 876 -46.82 -28.34 14.45
C GLU A 876 -48.03 -27.54 15.02
N LYS A 877 -47.86 -26.24 15.26
CA LYS A 877 -48.94 -25.32 15.64
C LYS A 877 -49.83 -24.86 14.47
N ILE A 878 -49.40 -25.07 13.22
CA ILE A 878 -50.22 -24.84 12.02
C ILE A 878 -51.07 -26.08 11.70
N LYS A 879 -50.62 -27.28 12.12
CA LYS A 879 -51.30 -28.56 11.91
C LYS A 879 -52.44 -28.85 12.92
N ASN A 880 -52.30 -28.37 14.16
CA ASN A 880 -53.35 -28.40 15.20
C ASN A 880 -54.23 -27.15 15.12
#